data_AF-A0A3E0N3S7-F1
#
_entry.id   AF-A0A3E0N3S7-F1
#
_cell.length_a   1.000
_cell.length_b   1.000
_cell.length_c   1.000
_cell.angle_alpha   90.00
_cell.angle_beta   90.00
_cell.angle_gamma   90.00
#
_symmetry.space_group_name_H-M   'P 1'
#
loop_
_entity.id
_entity.type
_entity.pdbx_description
1 polymer ?
#
loop_
_entity_poly.entity_id
_entity_poly.type
_entity_poly.pdbx_seq_one_letter_code
_entity_poly.pdbx_strand_id
1 'polypeptide(L)'
;MSGRQRFNVAGTTLAGFLLTALAFAVATSSQADDDPQDGQPPDAEIRVLKGDGHGQMMQRYLFAELDRASGRRDKAFKERTARVAIDAHHADLRRRFVDAIGGLTPRTPLNAQVTGTVRRDGFVVEKILFESRPNHHVTAALFLPESSARPDAEDSKRRIPGVLIPCGHAELAKADPKYQRAAALLALNGMAALVFDPIDQGERMQLIDGAGNYEFWGTKGHLTVGIGCILLGSNTAEFMIHDGMRAIDYLQSRPEIDPERIGCMGNSGGGTQTAYLAALDDRIKAAAPSCYITSFPRLLKSRGGQDSEQTIYAQLAWGMDHADYLTMRLPTPQLVCAATGDFFDIRGTWDSFRQAKRLYSRLGHAERIAIVEHDGPHGYAKPLREASARWMARWLLGEDRVIVEPEIEVLTPEEIQVTARGQVMLLTGERSVYDLNDERLARLEKARGEFDAGRVRALAGIRRLRLLTQGDGMRHLAFERDGLTLRPRTFATEKGIQLPMLTTFPGPSDLKVIRAPGSPAEDATRVLFVHQDGKSADLEAIRRIYQSGHDVMAVDLRGTGETLQKNGFFYARRFGSDGLDVIMAYLLGKSYVGMRAEDILVCAQELNRRRDGAMQPVRLVAHGHVTVPALHAAAVEPQLFTEVELHGGLVSWAKLIEQRVSYRQLVNHVHGALAHYDLPDLVAAIRAAGVKVTIHGATDALGQPL
;
A
#
# COMPACT_ATOMS: atom_id res chain seq x y z
N MET A 1 -57.23 29.68 -29.50
CA MET A 1 -57.42 31.00 -30.15
C MET A 1 -57.14 32.08 -29.12
N SER A 2 -56.30 33.05 -29.49
CA SER A 2 -55.99 34.37 -28.86
C SER A 2 -55.77 34.42 -27.34
N GLY A 3 -54.66 34.92 -26.78
CA GLY A 3 -53.73 35.91 -27.29
C GLY A 3 -53.69 37.13 -26.35
N ARG A 4 -52.59 37.23 -25.57
CA ARG A 4 -51.84 38.42 -25.09
C ARG A 4 -52.59 39.73 -24.75
N GLN A 5 -52.27 40.30 -23.57
CA GLN A 5 -51.51 41.57 -23.35
C GLN A 5 -51.55 41.97 -21.86
N ARG A 6 -50.41 42.01 -21.14
CA ARG A 6 -49.50 43.15 -20.86
C ARG A 6 -50.09 44.26 -19.96
N PHE A 7 -49.49 44.52 -18.79
CA PHE A 7 -49.08 45.85 -18.31
C PHE A 7 -48.05 45.76 -17.14
N ASN A 8 -46.83 46.25 -17.44
CA ASN A 8 -45.88 47.13 -16.69
C ASN A 8 -46.43 47.84 -15.41
N VAL A 9 -45.70 48.24 -14.33
CA VAL A 9 -44.32 48.74 -14.03
C VAL A 9 -44.04 48.63 -12.50
N ALA A 10 -42.75 48.51 -12.12
CA ALA A 10 -41.99 48.88 -10.89
C ALA A 10 -42.67 49.01 -9.49
N GLY A 11 -42.03 48.70 -8.37
CA GLY A 11 -40.60 48.56 -8.09
C GLY A 11 -40.31 48.14 -6.64
N THR A 12 -39.01 48.23 -6.33
CA THR A 12 -38.35 48.25 -5.00
C THR A 12 -38.15 46.96 -4.19
N THR A 13 -36.86 46.61 -4.09
CA THR A 13 -36.11 46.04 -2.96
C THR A 13 -36.48 44.66 -2.43
N LEU A 14 -35.67 43.66 -2.81
CA LEU A 14 -35.32 42.56 -1.91
C LEU A 14 -33.86 42.15 -2.11
N ALA A 15 -33.09 42.22 -1.02
CA ALA A 15 -31.74 41.71 -0.92
C ALA A 15 -31.74 40.20 -1.20
N GLY A 16 -30.88 39.77 -2.12
CA GLY A 16 -30.75 38.37 -2.52
C GLY A 16 -30.12 37.53 -1.41
N PHE A 17 -30.78 36.42 -1.09
CA PHE A 17 -30.22 35.30 -0.37
C PHE A 17 -29.07 34.70 -1.19
N LEU A 18 -27.85 34.76 -0.65
CA LEU A 18 -26.71 33.95 -1.08
C LEU A 18 -26.94 32.50 -0.62
N LEU A 19 -27.11 31.59 -1.58
CA LEU A 19 -26.87 30.17 -1.40
C LEU A 19 -25.35 29.93 -1.47
N THR A 20 -24.73 29.77 -0.31
CA THR A 20 -23.34 29.31 -0.17
C THR A 20 -23.28 27.80 -0.37
N ALA A 21 -22.98 27.38 -1.59
CA ALA A 21 -22.47 26.03 -1.86
C ALA A 21 -21.00 25.97 -1.40
N LEU A 22 -20.71 25.20 -0.35
CA LEU A 22 -19.34 24.84 0.03
C LEU A 22 -18.80 23.83 -1.01
N ALA A 23 -18.08 24.34 -2.01
CA ALA A 23 -17.26 23.53 -2.90
C ALA A 23 -15.89 23.29 -2.22
N PHE A 24 -15.51 22.03 -2.05
CA PHE A 24 -14.14 21.64 -1.72
C PHE A 24 -13.23 22.05 -2.88
N ALA A 25 -12.29 22.95 -2.60
CA ALA A 25 -11.30 23.41 -3.55
C ALA A 25 -10.32 22.27 -3.89
N VAL A 26 -10.41 21.77 -5.12
CA VAL A 26 -9.27 21.20 -5.83
C VAL A 26 -8.48 22.39 -6.36
N ALA A 27 -7.26 22.59 -5.87
CA ALA A 27 -6.37 23.60 -6.42
C ALA A 27 -5.90 23.15 -7.81
N THR A 28 -6.63 23.54 -8.85
CA THR A 28 -6.15 23.57 -10.24
C THR A 28 -5.61 24.98 -10.51
N SER A 29 -4.29 25.16 -10.51
CA SER A 29 -3.68 26.33 -11.12
C SER A 29 -3.56 26.09 -12.63
N SER A 30 -4.48 26.63 -13.40
CA SER A 30 -4.33 26.82 -14.85
C SER A 30 -3.47 28.07 -15.08
N GLN A 31 -2.26 27.89 -15.61
CA GLN A 31 -1.58 28.96 -16.34
C GLN A 31 -1.61 28.60 -17.82
N ALA A 32 -1.92 29.61 -18.63
CA ALA A 32 -2.29 29.55 -20.03
C ALA A 32 -1.16 28.99 -20.91
N ASP A 33 -1.60 28.27 -21.93
CA ASP A 33 -0.84 27.73 -23.04
C ASP A 33 -0.19 28.84 -23.88
N ASP A 34 1.12 28.74 -24.09
CA ASP A 34 1.79 29.25 -25.29
C ASP A 34 2.05 28.04 -26.19
N ASP A 35 1.34 28.01 -27.32
CA ASP A 35 1.39 26.96 -28.36
C ASP A 35 2.68 27.12 -29.21
N PRO A 36 3.61 26.15 -29.23
CA PRO A 36 4.72 26.17 -30.17
C PRO A 36 4.25 25.62 -31.52
N GLN A 37 4.32 26.47 -32.52
CA GLN A 37 4.14 26.16 -33.93
C GLN A 37 4.78 24.83 -34.37
N ASP A 38 4.02 24.11 -35.21
CA ASP A 38 4.37 22.92 -35.99
C ASP A 38 5.88 22.74 -36.25
N GLY A 39 6.49 21.84 -35.47
CA GLY A 39 7.77 21.22 -35.75
C GLY A 39 7.73 19.78 -35.24
N GLN A 40 8.04 18.80 -36.09
CA GLN A 40 8.11 17.39 -35.69
C GLN A 40 8.99 17.23 -34.43
N PRO A 41 8.56 16.49 -33.39
CA PRO A 41 9.36 16.37 -32.18
C PRO A 41 10.63 15.55 -32.42
N PRO A 42 11.79 15.94 -31.84
CA PRO A 42 13.12 15.36 -32.10
C PRO A 42 13.35 13.91 -31.61
N ASP A 43 12.31 13.18 -31.17
CA ASP A 43 12.40 11.87 -30.50
C ASP A 43 11.65 10.72 -31.19
N ALA A 44 11.01 10.96 -32.34
CA ALA A 44 10.21 9.93 -33.02
C ALA A 44 11.02 8.69 -33.48
N GLU A 45 12.31 8.87 -33.78
CA GLU A 45 13.19 7.80 -34.28
C GLU A 45 13.74 6.88 -33.19
N ILE A 46 13.92 7.39 -31.96
CA ILE A 46 14.41 6.61 -30.80
C ILE A 46 13.31 5.74 -30.19
N ARG A 47 12.05 6.13 -30.37
CA ARG A 47 10.89 5.41 -29.86
C ARG A 47 10.70 4.10 -30.63
N VAL A 48 10.83 2.99 -29.93
CA VAL A 48 10.69 1.65 -30.50
C VAL A 48 9.22 1.26 -30.60
N LEU A 49 8.45 1.49 -29.53
CA LEU A 49 7.07 1.04 -29.46
C LEU A 49 6.16 2.03 -30.20
N LYS A 50 5.50 1.51 -31.25
CA LYS A 50 4.56 2.27 -32.08
C LYS A 50 3.14 2.23 -31.53
N GLY A 51 2.49 3.39 -31.50
CA GLY A 51 1.11 3.57 -31.04
C GLY A 51 1.03 4.12 -29.61
N ASP A 52 -0.19 4.29 -29.12
CA ASP A 52 -0.43 4.83 -27.78
C ASP A 52 -0.63 3.72 -26.73
N GLY A 53 -0.36 4.06 -25.47
CA GLY A 53 -0.67 3.18 -24.33
C GLY A 53 0.43 2.18 -23.94
N HIS A 54 1.66 2.32 -24.43
CA HIS A 54 2.80 1.50 -23.96
C HIS A 54 3.14 1.73 -22.48
N GLY A 55 2.91 2.95 -21.97
CA GLY A 55 2.97 3.24 -20.53
C GLY A 55 1.90 2.51 -19.69
N GLN A 56 0.95 1.78 -20.32
CA GLN A 56 -0.02 0.92 -19.62
C GLN A 56 0.34 -0.56 -19.71
N MET A 57 1.52 -0.92 -20.24
CA MET A 57 1.94 -2.32 -20.42
C MET A 57 1.90 -3.08 -19.08
N MET A 58 2.50 -2.49 -18.04
CA MET A 58 2.54 -3.10 -16.71
C MET A 58 1.15 -3.21 -16.09
N GLN A 59 0.32 -2.18 -16.17
CA GLN A 59 -1.06 -2.24 -15.72
C GLN A 59 -1.84 -3.37 -16.41
N ARG A 60 -1.76 -3.51 -17.73
CA ARG A 60 -2.45 -4.59 -18.47
C ARG A 60 -1.95 -5.97 -18.04
N TYR A 61 -0.63 -6.11 -17.86
CA TYR A 61 -0.03 -7.35 -17.37
C TYR A 61 -0.53 -7.70 -15.97
N LEU A 62 -0.48 -6.75 -15.03
CA LEU A 62 -0.89 -6.95 -13.64
C LEU A 62 -2.39 -7.17 -13.50
N PHE A 63 -3.23 -6.52 -14.33
CA PHE A 63 -4.66 -6.82 -14.40
C PHE A 63 -4.94 -8.24 -14.89
N ALA A 64 -4.16 -8.75 -15.85
CA ALA A 64 -4.30 -10.14 -16.28
C ALA A 64 -3.88 -11.13 -15.18
N GLU A 65 -2.85 -10.82 -14.38
CA GLU A 65 -2.46 -11.61 -13.21
C GLU A 65 -3.54 -11.58 -12.12
N LEU A 66 -4.10 -10.40 -11.84
CA LEU A 66 -5.22 -10.18 -10.92
C LEU A 66 -6.45 -11.00 -11.32
N ASP A 67 -6.81 -11.00 -12.60
CA ASP A 67 -7.95 -11.77 -13.12
C ASP A 67 -7.73 -13.28 -12.97
N ARG A 68 -6.50 -13.76 -13.18
CA ARG A 68 -6.15 -15.17 -12.92
C ARG A 68 -6.23 -15.52 -11.43
N ALA A 69 -5.72 -14.66 -10.55
CA ALA A 69 -5.78 -14.88 -9.11
C ALA A 69 -7.23 -14.91 -8.61
N SER A 70 -8.04 -13.94 -9.04
CA SER A 70 -9.46 -13.82 -8.70
C SER A 70 -10.27 -15.00 -9.24
N GLY A 71 -10.01 -15.42 -10.48
CA GLY A 71 -10.65 -16.60 -11.07
C GLY A 71 -10.35 -17.89 -10.31
N ARG A 72 -9.10 -18.09 -9.86
CA ARG A 72 -8.74 -19.24 -9.00
C ARG A 72 -9.48 -19.19 -7.66
N ARG A 73 -9.53 -18.01 -7.02
CA ARG A 73 -10.25 -17.81 -5.76
C ARG A 73 -11.74 -18.12 -5.91
N ASP A 74 -12.40 -17.56 -6.92
CA ASP A 74 -13.83 -17.73 -7.14
C ASP A 74 -14.21 -19.19 -7.43
N LYS A 75 -13.36 -19.91 -8.16
CA LYS A 75 -13.51 -21.35 -8.37
C LYS A 75 -13.42 -22.10 -7.04
N ALA A 76 -12.37 -21.87 -6.26
CA ALA A 76 -12.17 -22.50 -4.96
C ALA A 76 -13.31 -22.19 -3.96
N PHE A 77 -13.82 -20.95 -3.95
CA PHE A 77 -14.96 -20.55 -3.14
C PHE A 77 -16.23 -21.32 -3.49
N LYS A 78 -16.53 -21.51 -4.79
CA LYS A 78 -17.71 -22.25 -5.25
C LYS A 78 -17.65 -23.74 -4.91
N GLU A 79 -16.46 -24.34 -5.03
CA GLU A 79 -16.22 -25.76 -4.74
C GLU A 79 -16.25 -26.07 -3.23
N ARG A 80 -15.95 -25.07 -2.39
CA ARG A 80 -15.93 -25.22 -0.93
C ARG A 80 -17.34 -25.12 -0.33
N THR A 81 -17.97 -26.28 -0.10
CA THR A 81 -19.34 -26.36 0.43
C THR A 81 -19.42 -26.89 1.86
N ALA A 82 -18.59 -27.87 2.24
CA ALA A 82 -18.62 -28.50 3.56
C ALA A 82 -18.11 -27.57 4.68
N ARG A 83 -18.77 -27.59 5.86
CA ARG A 83 -18.39 -26.78 7.03
C ARG A 83 -16.93 -26.94 7.43
N VAL A 84 -16.45 -28.19 7.55
CA VAL A 84 -15.06 -28.49 7.92
C VAL A 84 -14.07 -27.85 6.94
N ALA A 85 -14.36 -27.87 5.63
CA ALA A 85 -13.51 -27.26 4.62
C ALA A 85 -13.53 -25.72 4.70
N ILE A 86 -14.68 -25.11 5.03
CA ILE A 86 -14.82 -23.66 5.28
C ILE A 86 -13.99 -23.25 6.50
N ASP A 87 -14.12 -23.96 7.61
CA ASP A 87 -13.40 -23.66 8.84
C ASP A 87 -11.88 -23.80 8.66
N ALA A 88 -11.43 -24.88 7.99
CA ALA A 88 -10.02 -25.10 7.67
C ALA A 88 -9.46 -23.98 6.77
N HIS A 89 -10.24 -23.52 5.79
CA HIS A 89 -9.84 -22.40 4.94
C HIS A 89 -9.71 -21.10 5.73
N HIS A 90 -10.69 -20.77 6.57
CA HIS A 90 -10.62 -19.56 7.39
C HIS A 90 -9.48 -19.59 8.40
N ALA A 91 -9.17 -20.77 8.96
CA ALA A 91 -7.99 -20.94 9.81
C ALA A 91 -6.68 -20.69 9.04
N ASP A 92 -6.55 -21.24 7.82
CA ASP A 92 -5.39 -21.00 6.96
C ASP A 92 -5.28 -19.52 6.55
N LEU A 93 -6.39 -18.86 6.22
CA LEU A 93 -6.39 -17.43 5.88
C LEU A 93 -5.95 -16.57 7.08
N ARG A 94 -6.48 -16.82 8.28
CA ARG A 94 -6.05 -16.08 9.49
C ARG A 94 -4.56 -16.25 9.75
N ARG A 95 -4.06 -17.49 9.66
CA ARG A 95 -2.63 -17.78 9.83
C ARG A 95 -1.79 -17.01 8.80
N ARG A 96 -2.12 -17.11 7.51
CA ARG A 96 -1.41 -16.39 6.45
C ARG A 96 -1.48 -14.88 6.60
N PHE A 97 -2.62 -14.35 7.07
CA PHE A 97 -2.76 -12.91 7.32
C PHE A 97 -1.81 -12.46 8.43
N VAL A 98 -1.81 -13.17 9.56
CA VAL A 98 -0.90 -12.89 10.69
C VAL A 98 0.57 -13.03 10.26
N ASP A 99 0.91 -14.07 9.49
CA ASP A 99 2.27 -14.26 8.97
C ASP A 99 2.67 -13.09 8.04
N ALA A 100 1.78 -12.66 7.14
CA ALA A 100 2.05 -11.61 6.15
C ALA A 100 2.18 -10.19 6.74
N ILE A 101 1.64 -9.94 7.94
CA ILE A 101 1.87 -8.68 8.67
C ILE A 101 3.11 -8.73 9.57
N GLY A 102 3.80 -9.88 9.63
CA GLY A 102 5.03 -10.07 10.39
C GLY A 102 4.82 -10.61 11.81
N GLY A 103 3.68 -11.24 12.08
CA GLY A 103 3.27 -11.79 13.38
C GLY A 103 2.60 -10.77 14.30
N LEU A 104 1.84 -11.25 15.29
CA LEU A 104 1.31 -10.38 16.36
C LEU A 104 2.30 -10.30 17.51
N THR A 105 2.54 -9.09 18.03
CA THR A 105 3.44 -8.91 19.18
C THR A 105 2.81 -9.37 20.50
N PRO A 106 3.62 -9.83 21.48
CA PRO A 106 3.12 -10.18 22.81
C PRO A 106 2.44 -9.00 23.52
N ARG A 107 1.40 -9.30 24.30
CA ARG A 107 0.74 -8.31 25.17
C ARG A 107 1.67 -7.92 26.34
N THR A 108 1.78 -6.63 26.63
CA THR A 108 2.54 -6.09 27.78
C THR A 108 1.59 -5.49 28.82
N PRO A 109 2.04 -4.96 29.97
CA PRO A 109 1.19 -4.12 30.81
C PRO A 109 0.66 -2.90 30.05
N LEU A 110 -0.57 -2.46 30.34
CA LEU A 110 -1.17 -1.28 29.69
C LEU A 110 -0.67 0.05 30.27
N ASN A 111 -0.22 0.08 31.53
CA ASN A 111 0.19 1.30 32.23
C ASN A 111 -0.80 2.47 32.04
N ALA A 112 -2.10 2.16 32.02
CA ALA A 112 -3.15 3.08 31.60
C ALA A 112 -3.43 4.17 32.66
N GLN A 113 -3.71 5.38 32.20
CA GLN A 113 -3.99 6.55 33.02
C GLN A 113 -5.19 7.32 32.46
N VAL A 114 -6.07 7.77 33.35
CA VAL A 114 -7.11 8.76 33.02
C VAL A 114 -6.50 10.14 33.24
N THR A 115 -6.28 10.90 32.17
CA THR A 115 -5.63 12.22 32.21
C THR A 115 -6.61 13.37 32.39
N GLY A 116 -7.91 13.10 32.27
CA GLY A 116 -8.98 14.04 32.57
C GLY A 116 -10.35 13.50 32.22
N THR A 117 -11.37 14.23 32.63
CA THR A 117 -12.77 13.85 32.45
C THR A 117 -13.58 15.07 32.06
N VAL A 118 -14.47 14.91 31.07
CA VAL A 118 -15.37 15.96 30.58
C VAL A 118 -16.79 15.43 30.63
N ARG A 119 -17.73 16.24 31.12
CA ARG A 119 -19.16 15.89 31.17
C ARG A 119 -19.92 16.56 30.03
N ARG A 120 -20.89 15.85 29.48
CA ARG A 120 -21.86 16.31 28.49
C ARG A 120 -23.25 15.81 28.91
N ASP A 121 -24.27 16.29 28.22
CA ASP A 121 -25.64 15.86 28.49
C ASP A 121 -25.80 14.35 28.20
N GLY A 122 -26.08 13.56 29.24
CA GLY A 122 -26.31 12.11 29.16
C GLY A 122 -25.06 11.22 29.09
N PHE A 123 -23.84 11.77 28.98
CA PHE A 123 -22.61 10.97 28.94
C PHE A 123 -21.38 11.67 29.52
N VAL A 124 -20.36 10.87 29.84
CA VAL A 124 -19.06 11.30 30.36
C VAL A 124 -17.97 10.84 29.40
N VAL A 125 -16.96 11.67 29.18
CA VAL A 125 -15.77 11.34 28.38
C VAL A 125 -14.54 11.32 29.28
N GLU A 126 -13.91 10.16 29.42
CA GLU A 126 -12.59 10.02 30.05
C GLU A 126 -11.49 10.07 28.99
N LYS A 127 -10.44 10.84 29.25
CA LYS A 127 -9.25 10.97 28.40
C LYS A 127 -8.20 9.98 28.85
N ILE A 128 -7.82 9.06 27.97
CA ILE A 128 -7.05 7.87 28.32
C ILE A 128 -5.71 7.90 27.62
N LEU A 129 -4.65 7.66 28.39
CA LEU A 129 -3.32 7.34 27.89
C LEU A 129 -2.97 5.91 28.30
N PHE A 130 -2.59 5.04 27.38
CA PHE A 130 -2.13 3.68 27.70
C PHE A 130 -1.02 3.23 26.75
N GLU A 131 -0.21 2.26 27.17
CA GLU A 131 0.81 1.62 26.37
C GLU A 131 0.26 0.43 25.60
N SER A 132 0.37 0.46 24.27
CA SER A 132 0.15 -0.74 23.46
C SER A 132 1.40 -1.61 23.41
N ARG A 133 2.58 -0.99 23.52
CA ARG A 133 3.91 -1.60 23.70
C ARG A 133 4.71 -0.73 24.68
N PRO A 134 5.78 -1.24 25.32
CA PRO A 134 6.57 -0.48 26.28
C PRO A 134 7.07 0.85 25.66
N ASN A 135 6.74 1.97 26.31
CA ASN A 135 7.01 3.32 25.84
C ASN A 135 6.47 3.64 24.43
N HIS A 136 5.38 3.00 24.01
CA HIS A 136 4.65 3.34 22.79
C HIS A 136 3.19 3.55 23.16
N HIS A 137 2.83 4.81 23.34
CA HIS A 137 1.55 5.20 23.90
C HIS A 137 0.47 5.37 22.83
N VAL A 138 -0.75 5.03 23.24
CA VAL A 138 -2.00 5.26 22.53
C VAL A 138 -2.84 6.25 23.36
N THR A 139 -3.30 7.29 22.68
CA THR A 139 -4.25 8.26 23.20
C THR A 139 -5.66 7.87 22.79
N ALA A 140 -6.58 7.89 23.73
CA ALA A 140 -7.97 7.48 23.51
C ALA A 140 -8.96 8.33 24.33
N ALA A 141 -10.23 8.26 23.93
CA ALA A 141 -11.36 8.86 24.62
C ALA A 141 -12.42 7.79 24.86
N LEU A 142 -12.74 7.53 26.13
CA LEU A 142 -13.76 6.58 26.56
C LEU A 142 -15.05 7.33 26.89
N PHE A 143 -16.08 7.12 26.08
CA PHE A 143 -17.43 7.65 26.27
C PHE A 143 -18.24 6.64 27.08
N LEU A 144 -18.76 7.08 28.23
CA LEU A 144 -19.57 6.28 29.15
C LEU A 144 -20.97 6.89 29.30
N PRO A 145 -22.03 6.07 29.37
CA PRO A 145 -23.34 6.55 29.84
C PRO A 145 -23.19 7.22 31.21
N GLU A 146 -23.91 8.32 31.45
CA GLU A 146 -23.75 9.05 32.71
C GLU A 146 -24.06 8.20 33.95
N SER A 147 -25.05 7.29 33.86
CA SER A 147 -25.41 6.35 34.92
C SER A 147 -24.29 5.37 35.27
N SER A 148 -23.45 5.01 34.30
CA SER A 148 -22.33 4.08 34.48
C SER A 148 -21.07 4.76 35.02
N ALA A 149 -20.96 6.08 34.87
CA ALA A 149 -19.83 6.87 35.37
C ALA A 149 -19.96 7.28 36.85
N ARG A 150 -21.06 6.92 37.54
CA ARG A 150 -21.33 7.27 38.95
C ARG A 150 -21.18 6.03 39.86
N PRO A 151 -20.13 5.90 40.68
CA PRO A 151 -19.86 4.70 41.48
C PRO A 151 -20.95 4.32 42.50
N ASP A 152 -21.82 5.27 42.85
CA ASP A 152 -22.85 5.19 43.88
C ASP A 152 -24.26 4.94 43.34
N ALA A 153 -24.48 5.06 42.03
CA ALA A 153 -25.78 4.77 41.42
C ALA A 153 -26.06 3.27 41.41
N GLU A 154 -27.28 2.81 41.73
CA GLU A 154 -27.64 1.38 41.63
C GLU A 154 -27.37 0.81 40.23
N ASP A 155 -27.61 1.61 39.18
CA ASP A 155 -27.35 1.25 37.78
C ASP A 155 -25.86 1.07 37.45
N SER A 156 -24.94 1.66 38.23
CA SER A 156 -23.49 1.53 38.01
C SER A 156 -22.94 0.13 38.28
N LYS A 157 -23.71 -0.71 39.00
CA LYS A 157 -23.37 -2.11 39.24
C LYS A 157 -23.63 -2.99 38.00
N ARG A 158 -24.43 -2.53 37.04
CA ARG A 158 -24.73 -3.28 35.82
C ARG A 158 -23.64 -3.04 34.79
N ARG A 159 -22.89 -4.10 34.48
CA ARG A 159 -21.91 -4.07 33.38
C ARG A 159 -22.61 -3.85 32.02
N ILE A 160 -22.03 -2.97 31.21
CA ILE A 160 -22.53 -2.58 29.89
C ILE A 160 -21.60 -3.08 28.78
N PRO A 161 -22.09 -3.22 27.53
CA PRO A 161 -21.22 -3.51 26.40
C PRO A 161 -20.18 -2.40 26.17
N GLY A 162 -19.01 -2.79 25.66
CA GLY A 162 -17.99 -1.88 25.17
C GLY A 162 -17.86 -1.96 23.66
N VAL A 163 -17.78 -0.82 22.97
CA VAL A 163 -17.62 -0.78 21.51
C VAL A 163 -16.35 -0.01 21.18
N LEU A 164 -15.44 -0.67 20.47
CA LEU A 164 -14.25 -0.02 19.94
C LEU A 164 -14.60 0.76 18.67
N ILE A 165 -14.09 1.98 18.55
CA ILE A 165 -14.21 2.82 17.36
C ILE A 165 -12.82 3.20 16.85
N PRO A 166 -12.26 2.40 15.93
CA PRO A 166 -11.05 2.80 15.22
C PRO A 166 -11.34 4.00 14.30
N CYS A 167 -10.42 4.96 14.26
CA CYS A 167 -10.52 6.11 13.35
C CYS A 167 -9.95 5.75 11.97
N GLY A 168 -10.60 6.19 10.90
CA GLY A 168 -9.99 6.27 9.57
C GLY A 168 -9.11 7.49 9.40
N HIS A 169 -8.73 7.78 8.14
CA HIS A 169 -7.80 8.84 7.76
C HIS A 169 -8.34 10.26 7.99
N ALA A 170 -8.47 10.62 9.26
CA ALA A 170 -8.84 11.93 9.76
C ALA A 170 -7.68 12.47 10.59
N GLU A 171 -7.20 13.66 10.24
CA GLU A 171 -6.04 14.28 10.89
C GLU A 171 -6.23 14.41 12.41
N LEU A 172 -7.42 14.83 12.83
CA LEU A 172 -7.78 14.98 14.24
C LEU A 172 -8.14 13.66 14.94
N ALA A 173 -8.20 12.53 14.21
CA ALA A 173 -8.53 11.19 14.72
C ALA A 173 -9.67 11.20 15.76
N LYS A 174 -9.42 10.86 17.03
CA LYS A 174 -10.48 10.77 18.07
C LYS A 174 -11.21 12.09 18.32
N ALA A 175 -10.55 13.22 18.01
CA ALA A 175 -11.13 14.56 18.13
C ALA A 175 -11.99 14.95 16.92
N ASP A 176 -11.99 14.19 15.82
CA ASP A 176 -12.87 14.46 14.67
C ASP A 176 -14.35 14.30 15.09
N PRO A 177 -15.20 15.32 14.82
CA PRO A 177 -16.62 15.30 15.22
C PRO A 177 -17.40 14.06 14.78
N LYS A 178 -17.05 13.39 13.67
CA LYS A 178 -17.81 12.22 13.20
C LYS A 178 -17.61 11.00 14.09
N TYR A 179 -16.42 10.81 14.67
CA TYR A 179 -16.16 9.70 15.59
C TYR A 179 -16.71 10.02 16.98
N GLN A 180 -16.60 11.28 17.43
CA GLN A 180 -17.22 11.72 18.68
C GLN A 180 -18.75 11.54 18.66
N ARG A 181 -19.43 11.90 17.56
CA ARG A 181 -20.87 11.66 17.41
C ARG A 181 -21.22 10.17 17.44
N ALA A 182 -20.43 9.32 16.78
CA ALA A 182 -20.65 7.87 16.82
C ALA A 182 -20.47 7.30 18.26
N ALA A 183 -19.45 7.77 18.98
CA ALA A 183 -19.17 7.34 20.35
C ALA A 183 -20.23 7.81 21.34
N ALA A 184 -20.60 9.09 21.29
CA ALA A 184 -21.66 9.67 22.09
C ALA A 184 -23.02 9.00 21.81
N LEU A 185 -23.33 8.68 20.54
CA LEU A 185 -24.55 7.97 20.19
C LEU A 185 -24.65 6.60 20.87
N LEU A 186 -23.55 5.87 21.00
CA LEU A 186 -23.51 4.60 21.73
C LEU A 186 -23.69 4.82 23.24
N ALA A 187 -23.01 5.81 23.82
CA ALA A 187 -23.13 6.16 25.24
C ALA A 187 -24.57 6.54 25.62
N LEU A 188 -25.21 7.38 24.81
CA LEU A 188 -26.62 7.76 24.96
C LEU A 188 -27.58 6.56 24.83
N ASN A 189 -27.12 5.44 24.26
CA ASN A 189 -27.88 4.21 24.10
C ASN A 189 -27.41 3.06 24.99
N GLY A 190 -26.67 3.36 26.07
CA GLY A 190 -26.34 2.39 27.12
C GLY A 190 -25.13 1.49 26.82
N MET A 191 -24.26 1.89 25.90
CA MET A 191 -23.02 1.18 25.57
C MET A 191 -21.82 2.11 25.75
N ALA A 192 -20.73 1.61 26.30
CA ALA A 192 -19.48 2.37 26.32
C ALA A 192 -18.85 2.39 24.92
N ALA A 193 -18.17 3.47 24.58
CA ALA A 193 -17.47 3.60 23.31
C ALA A 193 -16.04 4.12 23.51
N LEU A 194 -15.04 3.39 23.01
CA LEU A 194 -13.64 3.79 23.07
C LEU A 194 -13.16 4.18 21.67
N VAL A 195 -12.82 5.46 21.49
CA VAL A 195 -12.20 5.98 20.26
C VAL A 195 -10.71 6.19 20.54
N PHE A 196 -9.82 5.78 19.64
CA PHE A 196 -8.37 5.95 19.83
C PHE A 196 -7.70 6.52 18.58
N ASP A 197 -6.56 7.17 18.79
CA ASP A 197 -5.75 7.72 17.70
C ASP A 197 -4.92 6.61 17.03
N PRO A 198 -5.01 6.42 15.70
CA PRO A 198 -4.06 5.63 14.93
C PRO A 198 -2.68 6.31 14.90
N ILE A 199 -1.64 5.55 14.57
CA ILE A 199 -0.32 6.13 14.26
C ILE A 199 -0.43 7.15 13.11
N ASP A 200 0.40 8.19 13.13
CA ASP A 200 0.39 9.29 12.15
C ASP A 200 -0.93 10.07 12.07
N GLN A 201 -1.73 10.07 13.14
CA GLN A 201 -2.96 10.85 13.28
C GLN A 201 -3.18 11.29 14.73
N GLY A 202 -3.99 12.32 14.94
CA GLY A 202 -4.31 12.86 16.26
C GLY A 202 -3.05 13.23 17.04
N GLU A 203 -2.92 12.71 18.26
CA GLU A 203 -1.76 12.95 19.12
C GLU A 203 -0.61 11.95 18.89
N ARG A 204 -0.63 11.18 17.79
CA ARG A 204 0.31 10.07 17.55
C ARG A 204 1.12 10.21 16.26
N MET A 205 1.51 11.43 15.91
CA MET A 205 2.43 11.67 14.79
C MET A 205 3.77 11.00 15.08
N GLN A 206 4.30 10.20 14.15
CA GLN A 206 5.50 9.39 14.39
C GLN A 206 6.80 10.15 14.12
N LEU A 207 6.77 11.14 13.23
CA LEU A 207 7.90 12.03 12.93
C LEU A 207 7.48 13.48 13.16
N ILE A 208 7.98 14.06 14.25
CA ILE A 208 7.76 15.46 14.61
C ILE A 208 9.10 16.19 14.81
N ASP A 209 9.09 17.51 14.64
CA ASP A 209 10.17 18.36 15.14
C ASP A 209 10.03 18.64 16.64
N GLY A 210 11.01 19.35 17.24
CA GLY A 210 10.99 19.69 18.66
C GLY A 210 9.85 20.62 19.09
N ALA A 211 9.17 21.27 18.13
CA ALA A 211 7.99 22.10 18.36
C ALA A 211 6.67 21.32 18.17
N GLY A 212 6.72 20.06 17.73
CA GLY A 212 5.55 19.22 17.49
C GLY A 212 5.00 19.30 16.06
N ASN A 213 5.67 19.99 15.13
CA ASN A 213 5.24 20.04 13.73
C ASN A 213 5.59 18.74 13.01
N TYR A 214 4.76 18.35 12.04
CA TYR A 214 4.93 17.12 11.25
C TYR A 214 4.71 17.37 9.76
N GLU A 215 5.43 16.61 8.92
CA GLU A 215 5.25 16.59 7.47
C GLU A 215 4.46 15.36 6.99
N PHE A 216 4.44 14.30 7.80
CA PHE A 216 3.89 13.00 7.47
C PHE A 216 2.73 12.69 8.41
N TRP A 217 1.53 12.56 7.83
CA TRP A 217 0.31 12.17 8.54
C TRP A 217 -0.59 11.32 7.64
N GLY A 218 -1.52 10.60 8.25
CA GLY A 218 -2.49 9.73 7.58
C GLY A 218 -1.84 8.77 6.59
N THR A 219 -2.48 8.57 5.44
CA THR A 219 -2.01 7.68 4.36
C THR A 219 -0.57 7.97 3.90
N LYS A 220 -0.11 9.24 3.92
CA LYS A 220 1.27 9.59 3.58
C LYS A 220 2.25 9.08 4.65
N GLY A 221 1.91 9.25 5.93
CA GLY A 221 2.69 8.70 7.04
C GLY A 221 2.75 7.18 7.01
N HIS A 222 1.60 6.53 6.81
CA HIS A 222 1.51 5.07 6.72
C HIS A 222 2.37 4.48 5.59
N LEU A 223 2.41 5.15 4.42
CA LEU A 223 3.27 4.77 3.30
C LEU A 223 4.76 4.94 3.64
N THR A 224 5.15 6.04 4.29
CA THR A 224 6.54 6.26 4.74
C THR A 224 6.98 5.18 5.71
N VAL A 225 6.17 4.86 6.72
CA VAL A 225 6.41 3.75 7.67
C VAL A 225 6.51 2.41 6.92
N GLY A 226 5.56 2.17 6.01
CA GLY A 226 5.41 0.86 5.36
C GLY A 226 6.56 0.49 4.43
N ILE A 227 7.26 1.46 3.84
CA ILE A 227 8.49 1.22 3.06
C ILE A 227 9.50 0.42 3.89
N GLY A 228 9.73 0.82 5.14
CA GLY A 228 10.63 0.09 6.04
C GLY A 228 10.06 -1.27 6.45
N CYS A 229 8.76 -1.34 6.76
CA CYS A 229 8.10 -2.58 7.16
C CYS A 229 8.21 -3.68 6.09
N ILE A 230 8.08 -3.34 4.81
CA ILE A 230 8.20 -4.31 3.71
C ILE A 230 9.54 -5.05 3.78
N LEU A 231 10.66 -4.32 3.91
CA LEU A 231 12.00 -4.92 3.96
C LEU A 231 12.21 -5.81 5.19
N LEU A 232 11.55 -5.48 6.30
CA LEU A 232 11.60 -6.21 7.57
C LEU A 232 10.64 -7.41 7.64
N GLY A 233 9.88 -7.65 6.57
CA GLY A 233 8.88 -8.71 6.49
C GLY A 233 7.72 -8.47 7.46
N SER A 234 7.35 -7.21 7.65
CA SER A 234 6.21 -6.78 8.46
C SER A 234 5.31 -5.85 7.65
N ASN A 235 4.27 -5.31 8.30
CA ASN A 235 3.32 -4.41 7.67
C ASN A 235 2.86 -3.33 8.65
N THR A 236 2.56 -2.13 8.16
CA THR A 236 2.00 -1.02 8.95
C THR A 236 0.72 -1.42 9.70
N ALA A 237 -0.09 -2.30 9.11
CA ALA A 237 -1.32 -2.83 9.73
C ALA A 237 -1.06 -3.55 11.06
N GLU A 238 0.12 -4.16 11.27
CA GLU A 238 0.41 -4.86 12.52
C GLU A 238 0.35 -3.92 13.72
N PHE A 239 0.92 -2.71 13.59
CA PHE A 239 0.92 -1.71 14.65
C PHE A 239 -0.51 -1.31 15.03
N MET A 240 -1.35 -1.05 14.02
CA MET A 240 -2.73 -0.61 14.24
C MET A 240 -3.65 -1.73 14.74
N ILE A 241 -3.50 -2.95 14.22
CA ILE A 241 -4.24 -4.12 14.69
C ILE A 241 -3.89 -4.37 16.15
N HIS A 242 -2.60 -4.36 16.49
CA HIS A 242 -2.15 -4.55 17.87
C HIS A 242 -2.68 -3.43 18.77
N ASP A 243 -2.56 -2.16 18.38
CA ASP A 243 -3.11 -1.04 19.15
C ASP A 243 -4.62 -1.23 19.41
N GLY A 244 -5.38 -1.67 18.41
CA GLY A 244 -6.80 -2.02 18.55
C GLY A 244 -7.05 -3.20 19.52
N MET A 245 -6.25 -4.27 19.45
CA MET A 245 -6.34 -5.39 20.39
C MET A 245 -6.01 -4.96 21.83
N ARG A 246 -5.08 -4.03 22.00
CA ARG A 246 -4.68 -3.43 23.28
C ARG A 246 -5.74 -2.46 23.80
N ALA A 247 -6.43 -1.74 22.92
CA ALA A 247 -7.60 -0.94 23.27
C ALA A 247 -8.76 -1.82 23.78
N ILE A 248 -8.95 -3.03 23.22
CA ILE A 248 -9.89 -4.03 23.78
C ILE A 248 -9.42 -4.53 25.14
N ASP A 249 -8.12 -4.77 25.34
CA ASP A 249 -7.58 -5.12 26.67
C ASP A 249 -7.90 -4.02 27.69
N TYR A 250 -7.79 -2.74 27.30
CA TYR A 250 -8.17 -1.61 28.15
C TYR A 250 -9.66 -1.63 28.48
N LEU A 251 -10.55 -1.78 27.48
CA LEU A 251 -11.99 -1.92 27.73
C LEU A 251 -12.31 -3.04 28.73
N GLN A 252 -11.70 -4.22 28.58
CA GLN A 252 -11.94 -5.36 29.48
C GLN A 252 -11.37 -5.16 30.89
N SER A 253 -10.45 -4.21 31.08
CA SER A 253 -9.91 -3.87 32.40
C SER A 253 -10.87 -3.00 33.24
N ARG A 254 -11.89 -2.41 32.61
CA ARG A 254 -12.82 -1.48 33.24
C ARG A 254 -13.93 -2.20 34.01
N PRO A 255 -14.22 -1.82 35.26
CA PRO A 255 -15.24 -2.51 36.06
C PRO A 255 -16.66 -2.38 35.48
N GLU A 256 -16.95 -1.28 34.77
CA GLU A 256 -18.22 -1.00 34.11
C GLU A 256 -18.47 -1.82 32.83
N ILE A 257 -17.43 -2.41 32.24
CA ILE A 257 -17.52 -3.11 30.95
C ILE A 257 -17.77 -4.60 31.15
N ASP A 258 -18.72 -5.15 30.38
CA ASP A 258 -18.89 -6.59 30.26
C ASP A 258 -17.86 -7.14 29.24
N PRO A 259 -16.88 -7.96 29.67
CA PRO A 259 -15.83 -8.46 28.79
C PRO A 259 -16.35 -9.41 27.69
N GLU A 260 -17.56 -9.95 27.84
CA GLU A 260 -18.19 -10.84 26.84
C GLU A 260 -19.05 -10.09 25.83
N ARG A 261 -19.20 -8.77 25.94
CA ARG A 261 -20.02 -7.94 25.05
C ARG A 261 -19.22 -6.80 24.44
N ILE A 262 -18.22 -7.18 23.64
CA ILE A 262 -17.38 -6.24 22.90
C ILE A 262 -17.80 -6.14 21.43
N GLY A 263 -18.04 -4.93 20.93
CA GLY A 263 -18.27 -4.63 19.52
C GLY A 263 -17.14 -3.81 18.89
N CYS A 264 -17.15 -3.70 17.56
CA CYS A 264 -16.23 -2.83 16.83
C CYS A 264 -16.92 -2.14 15.63
N MET A 265 -16.82 -0.83 15.51
CA MET A 265 -17.36 -0.08 14.35
C MET A 265 -16.47 1.10 14.00
N GLY A 266 -16.24 1.35 12.72
CA GLY A 266 -15.36 2.42 12.28
C GLY A 266 -15.53 2.68 10.80
N ASN A 267 -15.05 3.85 10.34
CA ASN A 267 -15.24 4.31 8.97
C ASN A 267 -13.92 4.53 8.23
N SER A 268 -13.87 4.21 6.94
CA SER A 268 -12.68 4.38 6.09
C SER A 268 -11.51 3.51 6.58
N GLY A 269 -10.33 4.07 6.88
CA GLY A 269 -9.27 3.35 7.62
C GLY A 269 -9.77 2.70 8.93
N GLY A 270 -10.75 3.30 9.61
CA GLY A 270 -11.40 2.69 10.77
C GLY A 270 -12.30 1.51 10.42
N GLY A 271 -12.83 1.50 9.19
CA GLY A 271 -13.51 0.36 8.58
C GLY A 271 -12.52 -0.76 8.23
N THR A 272 -11.30 -0.43 7.76
CA THR A 272 -10.18 -1.36 7.62
C THR A 272 -9.90 -2.06 8.95
N GLN A 273 -9.62 -1.28 9.98
CA GLN A 273 -9.29 -1.79 11.31
C GLN A 273 -10.44 -2.60 11.90
N THR A 274 -11.69 -2.17 11.72
CA THR A 274 -12.87 -2.94 12.15
C THR A 274 -12.94 -4.30 11.46
N ALA A 275 -12.70 -4.37 10.15
CA ALA A 275 -12.69 -5.62 9.41
C ALA A 275 -11.55 -6.56 9.85
N TYR A 276 -10.35 -6.01 10.09
CA TYR A 276 -9.19 -6.78 10.53
C TYR A 276 -9.37 -7.32 11.95
N LEU A 277 -9.74 -6.45 12.89
CA LEU A 277 -9.97 -6.83 14.27
C LEU A 277 -11.09 -7.87 14.37
N ALA A 278 -12.21 -7.70 13.65
CA ALA A 278 -13.28 -8.69 13.64
C ALA A 278 -12.87 -10.04 13.03
N ALA A 279 -11.87 -10.07 12.15
CA ALA A 279 -11.32 -11.29 11.57
C ALA A 279 -10.30 -12.00 12.48
N LEU A 280 -9.59 -11.25 13.33
CA LEU A 280 -8.44 -11.73 14.10
C LEU A 280 -8.68 -11.85 15.61
N ASP A 281 -9.52 -11.01 16.21
CA ASP A 281 -9.78 -10.97 17.65
C ASP A 281 -11.14 -11.59 17.99
N ASP A 282 -11.14 -12.68 18.74
CA ASP A 282 -12.34 -13.47 19.07
C ASP A 282 -13.25 -12.84 20.14
N ARG A 283 -12.77 -11.76 20.77
CA ARG A 283 -13.54 -10.99 21.75
C ARG A 283 -14.60 -10.13 21.07
N ILE A 284 -14.43 -9.77 19.81
CA ILE A 284 -15.42 -9.00 19.04
C ILE A 284 -16.63 -9.90 18.73
N LYS A 285 -17.78 -9.50 19.27
CA LYS A 285 -19.06 -10.20 19.14
C LYS A 285 -19.99 -9.57 18.09
N ALA A 286 -19.73 -8.35 17.66
CA ALA A 286 -20.43 -7.71 16.54
C ALA A 286 -19.53 -6.66 15.90
N ALA A 287 -19.58 -6.55 14.56
CA ALA A 287 -18.77 -5.60 13.83
C ALA A 287 -19.57 -4.84 12.76
N ALA A 288 -19.19 -3.59 12.51
CA ALA A 288 -19.78 -2.74 11.47
C ALA A 288 -18.70 -1.92 10.72
N PRO A 289 -17.95 -2.54 9.78
CA PRO A 289 -17.01 -1.80 8.95
C PRO A 289 -17.75 -0.87 7.97
N SER A 290 -17.44 0.41 8.02
CA SER A 290 -18.06 1.45 7.18
C SER A 290 -17.09 1.99 6.12
N CYS A 291 -17.58 2.13 4.88
CA CYS A 291 -16.87 2.78 3.77
C CYS A 291 -15.46 2.20 3.56
N TYR A 292 -15.36 0.87 3.47
CA TYR A 292 -14.10 0.12 3.25
C TYR A 292 -14.28 -1.16 2.44
N ILE A 293 -15.29 -1.98 2.79
CA ILE A 293 -15.49 -3.29 2.16
C ILE A 293 -15.80 -3.11 0.67
N THR A 294 -14.93 -3.64 -0.19
CA THR A 294 -15.13 -3.78 -1.63
C THR A 294 -14.32 -4.97 -2.14
N SER A 295 -14.51 -5.43 -3.37
CA SER A 295 -13.69 -6.51 -3.93
C SER A 295 -12.38 -5.95 -4.50
N PHE A 296 -11.24 -6.60 -4.26
CA PHE A 296 -9.96 -6.17 -4.84
C PHE A 296 -9.98 -5.98 -6.37
N PRO A 297 -10.60 -6.86 -7.17
CA PRO A 297 -10.64 -6.68 -8.63
C PRO A 297 -11.23 -5.35 -9.06
N ARG A 298 -12.25 -4.85 -8.34
CA ARG A 298 -12.84 -3.56 -8.62
C ARG A 298 -12.02 -2.41 -8.07
N LEU A 299 -11.55 -2.52 -6.83
CA LEU A 299 -10.69 -1.50 -6.20
C LEU A 299 -9.46 -1.20 -7.06
N LEU A 300 -8.73 -2.23 -7.46
CA LEU A 300 -7.48 -2.10 -8.21
C LEU A 300 -7.69 -1.63 -9.65
N LYS A 301 -8.86 -1.92 -10.25
CA LYS A 301 -9.20 -1.46 -11.61
C LYS A 301 -9.87 -0.08 -11.66
N SER A 302 -10.31 0.47 -10.52
CA SER A 302 -10.91 1.80 -10.44
C SER A 302 -9.92 2.84 -9.90
N ARG A 303 -9.76 2.93 -8.57
CA ARG A 303 -8.93 3.92 -7.88
C ARG A 303 -7.49 3.45 -7.63
N GLY A 304 -7.25 2.14 -7.68
CA GLY A 304 -5.94 1.54 -7.44
C GLY A 304 -5.71 1.09 -5.98
N GLY A 305 -4.51 0.58 -5.71
CA GLY A 305 -4.10 0.15 -4.38
C GLY A 305 -4.09 1.29 -3.37
N GLN A 306 -4.26 0.94 -2.10
CA GLN A 306 -4.34 1.89 -0.98
C GLN A 306 -2.98 2.04 -0.29
N ASP A 307 -2.94 2.70 0.87
CA ASP A 307 -1.71 2.85 1.66
C ASP A 307 -1.26 1.52 2.30
N SER A 308 -0.19 1.58 3.10
CA SER A 308 0.46 0.39 3.63
C SER A 308 -0.36 -0.39 4.65
N GLU A 309 -1.32 0.23 5.37
CA GLU A 309 -2.21 -0.51 6.29
C GLU A 309 -3.21 -1.40 5.53
N GLN A 310 -3.53 -1.04 4.29
CA GLN A 310 -4.52 -1.72 3.46
C GLN A 310 -3.87 -2.63 2.40
N THR A 311 -2.55 -2.72 2.38
CA THR A 311 -1.79 -3.46 1.38
C THR A 311 -0.98 -4.57 2.03
N ILE A 312 -1.53 -5.79 2.06
CA ILE A 312 -0.91 -6.96 2.72
C ILE A 312 -0.14 -7.82 1.71
N TYR A 313 1.08 -8.23 2.05
CA TYR A 313 1.93 -8.98 1.13
C TYR A 313 1.25 -10.25 0.60
N ALA A 314 1.29 -10.42 -0.71
CA ALA A 314 0.79 -11.59 -1.43
C ALA A 314 -0.70 -11.91 -1.23
N GLN A 315 -1.50 -11.04 -0.59
CA GLN A 315 -2.89 -11.31 -0.21
C GLN A 315 -3.73 -11.95 -1.32
N LEU A 316 -3.60 -11.46 -2.55
CA LEU A 316 -4.31 -11.99 -3.71
C LEU A 316 -3.74 -13.33 -4.19
N ALA A 317 -2.44 -13.55 -4.04
CA ALA A 317 -1.77 -14.77 -4.45
C ALA A 317 -2.24 -16.00 -3.65
N TRP A 318 -2.49 -15.83 -2.35
CA TRP A 318 -3.07 -16.87 -1.49
C TRP A 318 -4.60 -16.83 -1.41
N GLY A 319 -5.24 -16.03 -2.26
CA GLY A 319 -6.67 -16.12 -2.56
C GLY A 319 -7.58 -15.45 -1.54
N MET A 320 -7.11 -14.39 -0.89
CA MET A 320 -7.89 -13.63 0.08
C MET A 320 -8.43 -12.32 -0.53
N ASP A 321 -9.68 -11.99 -0.24
CA ASP A 321 -10.38 -10.75 -0.64
C ASP A 321 -11.17 -10.18 0.57
N HIS A 322 -11.78 -9.00 0.46
CA HIS A 322 -12.45 -8.37 1.61
C HIS A 322 -13.66 -9.19 2.13
N ALA A 323 -14.30 -9.98 1.26
CA ALA A 323 -15.35 -10.92 1.68
C ALA A 323 -14.85 -11.91 2.75
N ASP A 324 -13.55 -12.23 2.74
CA ASP A 324 -12.95 -13.17 3.67
C ASP A 324 -12.78 -12.52 5.05
N TYR A 325 -12.50 -11.21 5.15
CA TYR A 325 -12.52 -10.49 6.45
C TYR A 325 -13.87 -10.64 7.16
N LEU A 326 -14.97 -10.58 6.40
CA LEU A 326 -16.32 -10.71 6.94
C LEU A 326 -16.65 -12.15 7.40
N THR A 327 -15.90 -13.16 6.97
CA THR A 327 -16.27 -14.58 7.13
C THR A 327 -15.25 -15.41 7.89
N MET A 328 -14.03 -14.92 8.11
CA MET A 328 -13.03 -15.64 8.90
C MET A 328 -13.50 -16.05 10.29
N ARG A 329 -14.39 -15.27 10.90
CA ARG A 329 -14.97 -15.54 12.22
C ARG A 329 -16.46 -15.87 12.16
N LEU A 330 -16.89 -16.64 11.15
CA LEU A 330 -18.28 -17.14 11.11
C LEU A 330 -18.66 -17.82 12.43
N PRO A 331 -19.87 -17.58 12.99
CA PRO A 331 -20.93 -16.70 12.48
C PRO A 331 -21.02 -15.36 13.26
N THR A 332 -19.92 -14.65 13.52
CA THR A 332 -19.94 -13.33 14.17
C THR A 332 -20.81 -12.33 13.38
N PRO A 333 -21.75 -11.60 14.00
CA PRO A 333 -22.52 -10.55 13.35
C PRO A 333 -21.70 -9.45 12.63
N GLN A 334 -21.99 -9.18 11.35
CA GLN A 334 -21.35 -8.18 10.50
C GLN A 334 -22.36 -7.25 9.82
N LEU A 335 -22.18 -5.93 9.92
CA LEU A 335 -22.92 -4.94 9.14
C LEU A 335 -21.96 -4.23 8.17
N VAL A 336 -22.15 -4.42 6.87
CA VAL A 336 -21.41 -3.66 5.86
C VAL A 336 -22.10 -2.31 5.69
N CYS A 337 -21.43 -1.22 6.07
CA CYS A 337 -21.91 0.14 5.86
C CYS A 337 -21.21 0.74 4.62
N ALA A 338 -21.96 1.28 3.67
CA ALA A 338 -21.40 1.77 2.41
C ALA A 338 -22.03 3.09 1.97
N ALA A 339 -21.23 3.94 1.34
CA ALA A 339 -21.70 5.12 0.62
C ALA A 339 -21.73 4.84 -0.89
N THR A 340 -22.79 5.22 -1.60
CA THR A 340 -22.97 4.90 -3.03
C THR A 340 -21.99 5.65 -3.93
N GLY A 341 -21.59 6.86 -3.53
CA GLY A 341 -20.62 7.72 -4.22
C GLY A 341 -19.18 7.60 -3.70
N ASP A 342 -18.88 6.52 -2.98
CA ASP A 342 -17.55 6.25 -2.43
C ASP A 342 -16.53 5.89 -3.54
N PHE A 343 -15.26 6.13 -3.26
CA PHE A 343 -14.14 5.58 -4.03
C PHE A 343 -13.93 4.08 -3.79
N PHE A 344 -14.39 3.54 -2.66
CA PHE A 344 -14.60 2.11 -2.52
C PHE A 344 -15.82 1.70 -3.35
N ASP A 345 -15.57 1.05 -4.50
CA ASP A 345 -16.60 0.76 -5.50
C ASP A 345 -17.76 -0.06 -4.89
N ILE A 346 -18.96 0.53 -4.90
CA ILE A 346 -20.19 -0.04 -4.34
C ILE A 346 -20.57 -1.39 -4.98
N ARG A 347 -20.26 -1.61 -6.26
CA ARG A 347 -20.53 -2.90 -6.92
C ARG A 347 -19.63 -3.98 -6.32
N GLY A 348 -18.41 -3.64 -5.95
CA GLY A 348 -17.47 -4.53 -5.26
C GLY A 348 -17.89 -4.79 -3.83
N THR A 349 -18.47 -3.80 -3.15
CA THR A 349 -19.10 -3.99 -1.84
C THR A 349 -20.21 -5.03 -1.93
N TRP A 350 -21.09 -4.93 -2.92
CA TRP A 350 -22.14 -5.91 -3.17
C TRP A 350 -21.60 -7.30 -3.50
N ASP A 351 -20.55 -7.39 -4.30
CA ASP A 351 -19.91 -8.68 -4.63
C ASP A 351 -19.38 -9.36 -3.36
N SER A 352 -18.67 -8.62 -2.51
CA SER A 352 -18.15 -9.11 -1.23
C SER A 352 -19.26 -9.48 -0.25
N PHE A 353 -20.28 -8.63 -0.09
CA PHE A 353 -21.43 -8.91 0.76
C PHE A 353 -22.18 -10.17 0.32
N ARG A 354 -22.45 -10.34 -0.98
CA ARG A 354 -23.18 -11.51 -1.50
C ARG A 354 -22.38 -12.81 -1.28
N GLN A 355 -21.07 -12.79 -1.44
CA GLN A 355 -20.23 -13.94 -1.12
C GLN A 355 -20.33 -14.31 0.37
N ALA A 356 -20.17 -13.32 1.25
CA ALA A 356 -20.29 -13.54 2.68
C ALA A 356 -21.70 -14.03 3.08
N LYS A 357 -22.75 -13.37 2.59
CA LYS A 357 -24.16 -13.73 2.82
C LYS A 357 -24.47 -15.18 2.48
N ARG A 358 -23.89 -15.71 1.39
CA ARG A 358 -24.06 -17.13 1.00
C ARG A 358 -23.47 -18.09 2.03
N LEU A 359 -22.31 -17.77 2.62
CA LEU A 359 -21.73 -18.58 3.69
C LEU A 359 -22.54 -18.49 4.98
N TYR A 360 -22.93 -17.29 5.41
CA TYR A 360 -23.81 -17.12 6.58
C TYR A 360 -25.13 -17.88 6.42
N SER A 361 -25.77 -17.79 5.25
CA SER A 361 -27.03 -18.48 4.97
C SER A 361 -26.87 -20.00 4.98
N ARG A 362 -25.77 -20.51 4.42
CA ARG A 362 -25.45 -21.95 4.43
C ARG A 362 -25.31 -22.50 5.85
N LEU A 363 -24.84 -21.68 6.79
CA LEU A 363 -24.67 -22.05 8.19
C LEU A 363 -25.91 -21.78 9.05
N GLY A 364 -27.03 -21.34 8.47
CA GLY A 364 -28.26 -21.03 9.22
C GLY A 364 -28.20 -19.72 10.00
N HIS A 365 -27.31 -18.79 9.62
CA HIS A 365 -27.08 -17.51 10.30
C HIS A 365 -27.22 -16.33 9.36
N ALA A 366 -28.14 -16.39 8.39
CA ALA A 366 -28.31 -15.36 7.38
C ALA A 366 -28.55 -13.96 8.00
N GLU A 367 -29.24 -13.89 9.13
CA GLU A 367 -29.55 -12.68 9.89
C GLU A 367 -28.33 -11.97 10.48
N ARG A 368 -27.19 -12.66 10.58
CA ARG A 368 -25.94 -12.12 11.15
C ARG A 368 -25.08 -11.39 10.14
N ILE A 369 -25.56 -11.19 8.90
CA ILE A 369 -24.90 -10.32 7.95
C ILE A 369 -25.90 -9.48 7.16
N ALA A 370 -25.68 -8.17 7.17
CA ALA A 370 -26.49 -7.17 6.52
C ALA A 370 -25.63 -6.11 5.81
N ILE A 371 -26.26 -5.33 4.95
CA ILE A 371 -25.67 -4.15 4.30
C ILE A 371 -26.62 -2.97 4.50
N VAL A 372 -26.05 -1.78 4.71
CA VAL A 372 -26.76 -0.50 4.69
C VAL A 372 -26.04 0.44 3.74
N GLU A 373 -26.81 1.17 2.95
CA GLU A 373 -26.30 2.14 1.99
C GLU A 373 -26.71 3.55 2.39
N HIS A 374 -25.81 4.49 2.16
CA HIS A 374 -26.07 5.91 2.23
C HIS A 374 -25.86 6.52 0.84
N ASP A 375 -26.87 7.20 0.31
CA ASP A 375 -26.72 7.94 -0.94
C ASP A 375 -25.92 9.22 -0.71
N GLY A 376 -24.62 9.15 -0.97
CA GLY A 376 -23.70 10.23 -0.63
C GLY A 376 -22.24 9.87 -0.94
N PRO A 377 -21.32 10.84 -0.74
CA PRO A 377 -19.90 10.61 -0.93
C PRO A 377 -19.30 9.79 0.22
N HIS A 378 -18.02 9.45 0.09
CA HIS A 378 -17.25 8.81 1.16
C HIS A 378 -17.35 9.58 2.49
N GLY A 379 -17.73 8.88 3.57
CA GLY A 379 -17.79 9.48 4.90
C GLY A 379 -18.61 8.66 5.90
N TYR A 380 -18.56 9.07 7.16
CA TYR A 380 -19.32 8.41 8.24
C TYR A 380 -20.64 9.13 8.49
N ALA A 381 -21.53 9.16 7.49
CA ALA A 381 -22.77 9.94 7.55
C ALA A 381 -23.71 9.49 8.68
N LYS A 382 -24.63 10.38 9.11
CA LYS A 382 -25.61 10.11 10.18
C LYS A 382 -26.35 8.78 10.00
N PRO A 383 -26.91 8.43 8.82
CA PRO A 383 -27.57 7.14 8.64
C PRO A 383 -26.65 5.92 8.87
N LEU A 384 -25.36 6.04 8.55
CA LEU A 384 -24.38 4.97 8.77
C LEU A 384 -24.02 4.83 10.26
N ARG A 385 -23.92 5.95 10.99
CA ARG A 385 -23.71 5.95 12.46
C ARG A 385 -24.91 5.34 13.20
N GLU A 386 -26.12 5.76 12.84
CA GLU A 386 -27.38 5.23 13.39
C GLU A 386 -27.52 3.73 13.13
N ALA A 387 -27.28 3.28 11.90
CA ALA A 387 -27.35 1.86 11.54
C ALA A 387 -26.31 1.02 12.28
N SER A 388 -25.09 1.54 12.43
CA SER A 388 -24.01 0.87 13.17
C SER A 388 -24.34 0.77 14.67
N ALA A 389 -24.82 1.85 15.28
CA ALA A 389 -25.26 1.85 16.68
C ALA A 389 -26.42 0.87 16.91
N ARG A 390 -27.41 0.83 15.99
CA ARG A 390 -28.52 -0.12 16.04
C ARG A 390 -28.04 -1.57 15.92
N TRP A 391 -27.04 -1.82 15.06
CA TRP A 391 -26.44 -3.15 14.95
C TRP A 391 -25.77 -3.58 16.25
N MET A 392 -25.03 -2.69 16.91
CA MET A 392 -24.44 -2.95 18.22
C MET A 392 -25.50 -3.21 19.28
N ALA A 393 -26.55 -2.40 19.35
CA ALA A 393 -27.66 -2.62 20.28
C ALA A 393 -28.32 -3.99 20.09
N ARG A 394 -28.60 -4.37 18.83
CA ARG A 394 -29.19 -5.68 18.52
C ARG A 394 -28.36 -6.85 19.05
N TRP A 395 -27.05 -6.82 18.85
CA TRP A 395 -26.20 -7.98 19.12
C TRP A 395 -25.54 -7.97 20.50
N LEU A 396 -25.34 -6.79 21.10
CA LEU A 396 -24.68 -6.65 22.40
C LEU A 396 -25.68 -6.38 23.54
N LEU A 397 -26.78 -5.68 23.27
CA LEU A 397 -27.85 -5.45 24.25
C LEU A 397 -29.01 -6.45 24.10
N GLY A 398 -29.15 -7.09 22.92
CA GLY A 398 -30.31 -7.92 22.62
C GLY A 398 -31.54 -7.11 22.24
N GLU A 399 -31.37 -5.85 21.84
CA GLU A 399 -32.45 -4.90 21.56
C GLU A 399 -32.44 -4.47 20.09
N ASP A 400 -33.42 -4.90 19.30
CA ASP A 400 -33.61 -4.39 17.93
C ASP A 400 -34.56 -3.19 17.95
N ARG A 401 -34.02 -2.03 18.34
CA ARG A 401 -34.75 -0.75 18.41
C ARG A 401 -34.21 0.27 17.43
N VAL A 402 -35.06 1.23 17.06
CA VAL A 402 -34.63 2.39 16.27
C VAL A 402 -33.71 3.25 17.14
N ILE A 403 -32.55 3.62 16.59
CA ILE A 403 -31.64 4.59 17.18
C ILE A 403 -31.58 5.77 16.22
N VAL A 404 -31.90 6.95 16.74
CA VAL A 404 -31.82 8.22 16.01
C VAL A 404 -30.73 9.04 16.67
N GLU A 405 -29.83 9.59 15.86
CA GLU A 405 -28.79 10.48 16.36
C GLU A 405 -29.41 11.85 16.69
N PRO A 406 -29.38 12.28 17.97
CA PRO A 406 -29.82 13.62 18.34
C PRO A 406 -28.77 14.66 17.91
N GLU A 407 -29.04 15.94 18.16
CA GLU A 407 -27.97 16.92 18.14
C GLU A 407 -27.01 16.64 19.30
N ILE A 408 -25.74 16.43 18.98
CA ILE A 408 -24.70 16.08 19.94
C ILE A 408 -23.65 17.19 19.94
N GLU A 409 -23.46 17.83 21.09
CA GLU A 409 -22.33 18.72 21.34
C GLU A 409 -21.05 17.90 21.52
N VAL A 410 -20.18 17.97 20.52
CA VAL A 410 -18.86 17.31 20.55
C VAL A 410 -17.86 18.16 21.35
N LEU A 411 -16.80 17.53 21.84
CA LEU A 411 -15.69 18.20 22.50
C LEU A 411 -14.82 18.92 21.46
N THR A 412 -14.26 20.07 21.82
CA THR A 412 -13.20 20.71 21.02
C THR A 412 -11.92 19.87 21.07
N PRO A 413 -10.98 20.06 20.12
CA PRO A 413 -9.68 19.40 20.16
C PRO A 413 -8.95 19.57 21.50
N GLU A 414 -9.03 20.75 22.12
CA GLU A 414 -8.39 21.06 23.40
C GLU A 414 -9.06 20.33 24.57
N GLU A 415 -10.38 20.23 24.57
CA GLU A 415 -11.13 19.53 25.62
C GLU A 415 -10.81 18.04 25.65
N ILE A 416 -10.67 17.39 24.48
CA ILE A 416 -10.43 15.95 24.33
C ILE A 416 -8.92 15.58 24.28
N GLN A 417 -8.03 16.56 24.29
CA GLN A 417 -6.58 16.34 24.29
C GLN A 417 -6.12 15.55 25.53
N VAL A 418 -5.37 14.48 25.30
CA VAL A 418 -4.89 13.55 26.34
C VAL A 418 -3.54 13.98 26.88
N THR A 419 -2.60 14.34 26.00
CA THR A 419 -1.23 14.68 26.36
C THR A 419 -1.09 16.18 26.65
N ALA A 420 -0.13 16.57 27.47
CA ALA A 420 0.05 17.98 27.85
C ALA A 420 0.44 18.89 26.67
N ARG A 421 1.14 18.33 25.67
CA ARG A 421 1.67 19.08 24.51
C ARG A 421 1.07 18.63 23.17
N GLY A 422 -0.02 17.87 23.19
CA GLY A 422 -0.76 17.44 22.01
C GLY A 422 -0.09 16.35 21.15
N GLN A 423 1.04 15.78 21.57
CA GLN A 423 1.71 14.67 20.86
C GLN A 423 2.39 13.71 21.85
N VAL A 424 2.22 12.39 21.65
CA VAL A 424 2.90 11.35 22.45
C VAL A 424 4.41 11.38 22.26
N MET A 425 4.90 11.72 21.05
CA MET A 425 6.34 11.81 20.77
C MET A 425 7.04 12.93 21.56
N LEU A 426 6.30 13.78 22.27
CA LEU A 426 6.81 14.77 23.20
C LEU A 426 6.87 14.27 24.65
N LEU A 427 6.45 13.03 24.93
CA LEU A 427 6.59 12.38 26.24
C LEU A 427 8.02 11.85 26.42
N THR A 428 8.49 11.84 27.66
CA THR A 428 9.83 11.34 27.97
C THR A 428 9.92 9.84 27.72
N GLY A 429 10.87 9.44 26.87
CA GLY A 429 11.14 8.03 26.56
C GLY A 429 10.22 7.41 25.51
N GLU A 430 9.31 8.18 24.90
CA GLU A 430 8.41 7.70 23.85
C GLU A 430 9.18 7.10 22.67
N ARG A 431 8.61 6.05 22.09
CA ARG A 431 9.13 5.34 20.94
C ARG A 431 8.15 5.44 19.78
N SER A 432 8.66 5.81 18.62
CA SER A 432 7.94 5.75 17.36
C SER A 432 7.95 4.34 16.77
N VAL A 433 7.13 4.11 15.74
CA VAL A 433 7.20 2.91 14.89
C VAL A 433 8.58 2.78 14.22
N TYR A 434 9.27 3.88 13.92
CA TYR A 434 10.62 3.83 13.36
C TYR A 434 11.62 3.22 14.36
N ASP A 435 11.53 3.58 15.65
CA ASP A 435 12.38 2.99 16.69
C ASP A 435 12.05 1.49 16.91
N LEU A 436 10.80 1.09 16.73
CA LEU A 436 10.39 -0.32 16.76
C LEU A 436 10.92 -1.10 15.54
N ASN A 437 10.99 -0.45 14.37
CA ASN A 437 11.60 -1.01 13.16
C ASN A 437 13.13 -1.12 13.28
N ASP A 438 13.81 -0.13 13.88
CA ASP A 438 15.25 -0.17 14.17
C ASP A 438 15.59 -1.37 15.07
N GLU A 439 14.80 -1.61 16.12
CA GLU A 439 14.97 -2.80 16.97
C GLU A 439 14.72 -4.12 16.21
N ARG A 440 13.73 -4.15 15.32
CA ARG A 440 13.46 -5.33 14.50
C ARG A 440 14.62 -5.58 13.55
N LEU A 441 15.17 -4.54 12.91
CA LEU A 441 16.35 -4.63 12.06
C LEU A 441 17.53 -5.22 12.82
N ALA A 442 17.88 -4.67 13.99
CA ALA A 442 18.99 -5.16 14.80
C ALA A 442 18.83 -6.65 15.20
N ARG A 443 17.61 -7.08 15.52
CA ARG A 443 17.32 -8.50 15.78
C ARG A 443 17.51 -9.37 14.54
N LEU A 444 17.04 -8.92 13.38
CA LEU A 444 17.15 -9.65 12.12
C LEU A 444 18.61 -9.75 11.65
N GLU A 445 19.40 -8.68 11.79
CA GLU A 445 20.83 -8.70 11.46
C GLU A 445 21.59 -9.69 12.35
N LYS A 446 21.30 -9.70 13.65
CA LYS A 446 21.92 -10.67 14.58
C LYS A 446 21.51 -12.12 14.28
N ALA A 447 20.30 -12.33 13.78
CA ALA A 447 19.79 -13.66 13.43
C ALA A 447 20.10 -14.09 11.99
N ARG A 448 20.68 -13.19 11.17
CA ARG A 448 20.98 -13.46 9.76
C ARG A 448 22.01 -14.56 9.65
N GLY A 449 21.69 -15.59 8.85
CA GLY A 449 22.61 -16.68 8.53
C GLY A 449 23.58 -16.33 7.40
N GLU A 450 24.27 -17.34 6.88
CA GLU A 450 25.11 -17.19 5.70
C GLU A 450 24.31 -16.77 4.46
N PHE A 451 24.97 -16.06 3.55
CA PHE A 451 24.37 -15.64 2.29
C PHE A 451 23.96 -16.85 1.44
N ASP A 452 22.72 -16.82 0.93
CA ASP A 452 22.17 -17.85 0.06
C ASP A 452 21.50 -17.22 -1.18
N ALA A 453 22.12 -17.37 -2.34
CA ALA A 453 21.58 -16.89 -3.62
C ALA A 453 20.23 -17.55 -3.98
N GLY A 454 19.98 -18.78 -3.52
CA GLY A 454 18.68 -19.45 -3.63
C GLY A 454 17.59 -18.75 -2.82
N ARG A 455 17.93 -18.26 -1.62
CA ARG A 455 17.03 -17.45 -0.79
C ARG A 455 16.76 -16.08 -1.43
N VAL A 456 17.79 -15.39 -1.94
CA VAL A 456 17.64 -14.12 -2.70
C VAL A 456 16.66 -14.31 -3.85
N ARG A 457 16.86 -15.37 -4.63
CA ARG A 457 16.01 -15.74 -5.76
C ARG A 457 14.55 -15.97 -5.33
N ALA A 458 14.34 -16.74 -4.26
CA ALA A 458 12.99 -17.07 -3.78
C ALA A 458 12.23 -15.85 -3.27
N LEU A 459 12.87 -14.98 -2.48
CA LEU A 459 12.25 -13.79 -1.89
C LEU A 459 11.94 -12.72 -2.93
N ALA A 460 12.87 -12.46 -3.85
CA ALA A 460 12.64 -11.50 -4.94
C ALA A 460 11.63 -12.03 -5.96
N GLY A 461 11.42 -13.35 -6.03
CA GLY A 461 10.53 -13.98 -7.01
C GLY A 461 11.18 -14.14 -8.38
N ILE A 462 12.50 -14.33 -8.44
CA ILE A 462 13.27 -14.48 -9.68
C ILE A 462 13.23 -15.95 -10.12
N ARG A 463 12.67 -16.26 -11.29
CA ARG A 463 12.67 -17.62 -11.84
C ARG A 463 14.08 -18.02 -12.27
N ARG A 464 14.32 -19.34 -12.32
CA ARG A 464 15.58 -19.88 -12.87
C ARG A 464 15.71 -19.52 -14.35
N LEU A 465 16.90 -19.19 -14.81
CA LEU A 465 17.16 -18.74 -16.19
C LEU A 465 16.52 -19.66 -17.25
N ARG A 466 16.63 -20.99 -17.08
CA ARG A 466 16.04 -21.98 -18.00
C ARG A 466 14.51 -21.93 -18.15
N LEU A 467 13.81 -21.26 -17.23
CA LEU A 467 12.35 -21.11 -17.23
C LEU A 467 11.92 -19.74 -17.80
N LEU A 468 12.87 -18.83 -18.01
CA LEU A 468 12.59 -17.55 -18.64
C LEU A 468 12.41 -17.79 -20.13
N THR A 469 11.23 -17.45 -20.64
CA THR A 469 10.89 -17.64 -22.04
C THR A 469 11.43 -16.46 -22.84
N GLN A 470 11.92 -16.74 -24.04
CA GLN A 470 12.29 -15.71 -24.99
C GLN A 470 11.29 -15.75 -26.13
N GLY A 471 10.64 -14.63 -26.39
CA GLY A 471 9.72 -14.50 -27.53
C GLY A 471 10.31 -13.66 -28.65
N ASP A 472 9.77 -13.84 -29.85
CA ASP A 472 10.15 -13.05 -31.02
C ASP A 472 9.88 -11.55 -30.79
N GLY A 473 10.87 -10.75 -31.13
CA GLY A 473 10.85 -9.29 -31.05
C GLY A 473 10.57 -8.63 -32.40
N MET A 474 9.95 -7.45 -32.39
CA MET A 474 9.85 -6.62 -33.59
C MET A 474 11.16 -5.89 -33.85
N ARG A 475 11.51 -5.75 -35.14
CA ARG A 475 12.71 -5.05 -35.60
C ARG A 475 12.30 -3.80 -36.37
N HIS A 476 13.02 -2.72 -36.12
CA HIS A 476 12.88 -1.47 -36.85
C HIS A 476 14.11 -1.24 -37.73
N LEU A 477 13.97 -0.36 -38.72
CA LEU A 477 15.09 0.05 -39.57
C LEU A 477 16.16 0.74 -38.72
N ALA A 478 17.43 0.46 -39.02
CA ALA A 478 18.56 1.13 -38.40
C ALA A 478 18.61 2.60 -38.82
N PHE A 479 19.12 3.47 -37.96
CA PHE A 479 19.36 4.88 -38.26
C PHE A 479 20.66 5.37 -37.62
N GLU A 480 21.20 6.46 -38.14
CA GLU A 480 22.40 7.12 -37.60
C GLU A 480 21.98 8.29 -36.71
N ARG A 481 22.52 8.38 -35.49
CA ARG A 481 22.34 9.54 -34.62
C ARG A 481 23.61 9.81 -33.84
N ASP A 482 24.11 11.04 -33.93
CA ASP A 482 25.32 11.49 -33.25
C ASP A 482 26.52 10.53 -33.36
N GLY A 483 26.76 9.98 -34.55
CA GLY A 483 27.84 9.02 -34.80
C GLY A 483 27.60 7.59 -34.30
N LEU A 484 26.35 7.25 -33.94
CA LEU A 484 25.92 5.90 -33.59
C LEU A 484 24.97 5.32 -34.63
N THR A 485 25.29 4.12 -35.14
CA THR A 485 24.32 3.29 -35.85
C THR A 485 23.39 2.59 -34.86
N LEU A 486 22.22 3.16 -34.61
CA LEU A 486 21.23 2.63 -33.68
C LEU A 486 20.26 1.69 -34.39
N ARG A 487 20.02 0.53 -33.78
CA ARG A 487 19.09 -0.50 -34.26
C ARG A 487 18.00 -0.73 -33.21
N PRO A 488 16.80 -0.15 -33.39
CA PRO A 488 15.70 -0.28 -32.44
C PRO A 488 15.03 -1.66 -32.55
N ARG A 489 14.76 -2.28 -31.41
CA ARG A 489 14.17 -3.62 -31.30
C ARG A 489 13.27 -3.74 -30.09
N THR A 490 12.32 -4.66 -30.14
CA THR A 490 11.62 -5.13 -28.93
C THR A 490 12.07 -6.54 -28.58
N PHE A 491 11.91 -6.92 -27.31
CA PHE A 491 12.12 -8.29 -26.87
C PHE A 491 11.06 -8.70 -25.86
N ALA A 492 10.45 -9.87 -26.03
CA ALA A 492 9.43 -10.36 -25.12
C ALA A 492 10.06 -11.25 -24.03
N THR A 493 9.94 -10.83 -22.76
CA THR A 493 10.40 -11.64 -21.60
C THR A 493 9.31 -12.55 -21.04
N GLU A 494 8.04 -12.18 -21.24
CA GLU A 494 6.87 -13.02 -20.99
C GLU A 494 5.63 -12.48 -21.71
N LYS A 495 4.54 -13.25 -21.70
CA LYS A 495 3.28 -12.85 -22.35
C LYS A 495 2.78 -11.51 -21.80
N GLY A 496 2.73 -10.50 -22.65
CA GLY A 496 2.25 -9.15 -22.31
C GLY A 496 3.35 -8.18 -21.90
N ILE A 497 4.61 -8.62 -21.81
CA ILE A 497 5.77 -7.77 -21.53
C ILE A 497 6.65 -7.68 -22.78
N GLN A 498 6.95 -6.46 -23.20
CA GLN A 498 7.82 -6.13 -24.33
C GLN A 498 8.83 -5.11 -23.85
N LEU A 499 10.12 -5.40 -24.02
CA LEU A 499 11.22 -4.53 -23.64
C LEU A 499 11.73 -3.77 -24.89
N PRO A 500 11.52 -2.46 -24.99
CA PRO A 500 12.19 -1.60 -25.97
C PRO A 500 13.70 -1.61 -25.76
N MET A 501 14.47 -1.69 -26.83
CA MET A 501 15.93 -1.60 -26.76
C MET A 501 16.55 -0.91 -27.99
N LEU A 502 17.72 -0.32 -27.77
CA LEU A 502 18.61 0.21 -28.80
C LEU A 502 19.89 -0.61 -28.79
N THR A 503 20.31 -1.07 -29.98
CA THR A 503 21.55 -1.85 -30.15
C THR A 503 22.48 -1.18 -31.15
N THR A 504 23.78 -1.22 -30.90
CA THR A 504 24.81 -0.70 -31.83
C THR A 504 25.33 -1.75 -32.82
N PHE A 505 24.92 -3.01 -32.66
CA PHE A 505 25.38 -4.16 -33.43
C PHE A 505 24.21 -4.95 -34.03
N PRO A 506 24.42 -5.71 -35.12
CA PRO A 506 23.44 -6.67 -35.60
C PRO A 506 23.33 -7.87 -34.64
N GLY A 507 22.13 -8.23 -34.21
CA GLY A 507 21.92 -9.32 -33.25
C GLY A 507 22.18 -10.72 -33.84
N PRO A 508 22.19 -11.77 -33.00
CA PRO A 508 22.55 -13.14 -33.41
C PRO A 508 21.69 -13.69 -34.56
N SER A 509 20.43 -13.26 -34.63
CA SER A 509 19.45 -13.62 -35.67
C SER A 509 19.55 -12.81 -36.98
N ASP A 510 20.53 -11.90 -37.11
CA ASP A 510 20.82 -11.12 -38.34
C ASP A 510 21.88 -11.79 -39.21
N LEU A 511 21.82 -13.13 -39.30
CA LEU A 511 22.78 -14.03 -39.96
C LEU A 511 23.15 -13.70 -41.42
N LYS A 512 22.57 -12.66 -42.02
CA LYS A 512 22.80 -12.22 -43.40
C LYS A 512 23.29 -10.77 -43.57
N VAL A 513 23.48 -9.99 -42.49
CA VAL A 513 23.91 -8.58 -42.61
C VAL A 513 25.43 -8.46 -42.51
N ILE A 514 26.05 -7.93 -43.56
CA ILE A 514 27.47 -7.57 -43.65
C ILE A 514 27.77 -6.49 -42.60
N ARG A 515 28.89 -6.62 -41.87
CA ARG A 515 29.32 -5.61 -40.88
C ARG A 515 29.36 -4.23 -41.52
N ALA A 516 28.73 -3.25 -40.87
CA ALA A 516 28.91 -1.85 -41.26
C ALA A 516 30.37 -1.45 -41.01
N PRO A 517 30.98 -0.60 -41.85
CA PRO A 517 32.30 -0.05 -41.59
C PRO A 517 32.35 0.60 -40.20
N GLY A 518 33.32 0.22 -39.36
CA GLY A 518 33.43 0.69 -37.97
C GLY A 518 32.78 -0.19 -36.89
N SER A 519 32.24 -1.36 -37.25
CA SER A 519 31.71 -2.32 -36.26
C SER A 519 32.84 -2.89 -35.37
N PRO A 520 32.63 -3.04 -34.05
CA PRO A 520 33.61 -3.64 -33.14
C PRO A 520 34.07 -5.05 -33.56
N ALA A 521 35.26 -5.43 -33.12
CA ALA A 521 35.89 -6.72 -33.42
C ALA A 521 35.07 -7.92 -32.85
N GLU A 522 35.30 -9.15 -33.33
CA GLU A 522 34.52 -10.34 -32.87
C GLU A 522 34.68 -10.65 -31.38
N ASP A 523 35.72 -10.12 -30.75
CA ASP A 523 36.07 -10.22 -29.34
C ASP A 523 35.62 -9.01 -28.49
N ALA A 524 34.92 -8.04 -29.08
CA ALA A 524 34.43 -6.86 -28.37
C ALA A 524 33.61 -7.23 -27.12
N THR A 525 33.95 -6.61 -25.99
CA THR A 525 33.15 -6.74 -24.77
C THR A 525 31.74 -6.24 -25.04
N ARG A 526 30.75 -7.03 -24.63
CA ARG A 526 29.34 -6.71 -24.78
C ARG A 526 28.81 -6.06 -23.51
N VAL A 527 28.15 -4.92 -23.66
CA VAL A 527 27.67 -4.09 -22.56
C VAL A 527 26.15 -4.04 -22.57
N LEU A 528 25.54 -4.49 -21.47
CA LEU A 528 24.13 -4.28 -21.19
C LEU A 528 23.98 -3.00 -20.38
N PHE A 529 23.30 -2.00 -20.96
CA PHE A 529 23.08 -0.70 -20.34
C PHE A 529 21.61 -0.57 -19.90
N VAL A 530 21.38 -0.33 -18.62
CA VAL A 530 20.04 -0.15 -18.04
C VAL A 530 19.98 1.11 -17.19
N HIS A 531 18.95 1.91 -17.39
CA HIS A 531 18.80 3.20 -16.73
C HIS A 531 17.37 3.40 -16.23
N GLN A 532 17.20 4.01 -15.05
CA GLN A 532 15.88 4.25 -14.46
C GLN A 532 14.94 5.06 -15.38
N ASP A 533 15.49 6.04 -16.09
CA ASP A 533 14.76 6.91 -17.02
C ASP A 533 14.65 6.31 -18.45
N GLY A 534 15.20 5.11 -18.67
CA GLY A 534 15.14 4.38 -19.94
C GLY A 534 16.42 4.41 -20.79
N LYS A 535 16.42 3.61 -21.85
CA LYS A 535 17.53 3.30 -22.76
C LYS A 535 18.15 4.50 -23.48
N SER A 536 17.44 5.62 -23.56
CA SER A 536 17.91 6.84 -24.21
C SER A 536 18.28 7.95 -23.23
N ALA A 537 18.29 7.66 -21.92
CA ALA A 537 18.55 8.66 -20.88
C ALA A 537 19.99 9.22 -20.93
N ASP A 538 20.96 8.41 -21.35
CA ASP A 538 22.37 8.82 -21.46
C ASP A 538 23.01 8.29 -22.76
N LEU A 539 22.60 8.89 -23.90
CA LEU A 539 23.15 8.55 -25.21
C LEU A 539 24.66 8.87 -25.31
N GLU A 540 25.15 9.83 -24.53
CA GLU A 540 26.57 10.19 -24.51
C GLU A 540 27.41 9.10 -23.85
N ALA A 541 26.98 8.55 -22.72
CA ALA A 541 27.64 7.38 -22.12
C ALA A 541 27.62 6.18 -23.07
N ILE A 542 26.49 5.91 -23.72
CA ILE A 542 26.38 4.85 -24.74
C ILE A 542 27.39 5.10 -25.87
N ARG A 543 27.52 6.35 -26.33
CA ARG A 543 28.47 6.74 -27.36
C ARG A 543 29.92 6.50 -26.95
N ARG A 544 30.31 6.92 -25.75
CA ARG A 544 31.67 6.70 -25.22
C ARG A 544 32.03 5.23 -25.12
N ILE A 545 31.09 4.39 -24.68
CA ILE A 545 31.28 2.94 -24.60
C ILE A 545 31.47 2.37 -26.02
N TYR A 546 30.62 2.76 -26.97
CA TYR A 546 30.73 2.31 -28.35
C TYR A 546 32.04 2.72 -29.01
N GLN A 547 32.46 3.99 -28.87
CA GLN A 547 33.72 4.51 -29.39
C GLN A 547 34.96 3.86 -28.78
N SER A 548 34.83 3.27 -27.58
CA SER A 548 35.88 2.48 -26.94
C SER A 548 36.01 1.05 -27.49
N GLY A 549 35.24 0.71 -28.54
CA GLY A 549 35.28 -0.59 -29.21
C GLY A 549 34.38 -1.66 -28.57
N HIS A 550 33.32 -1.25 -27.89
CA HIS A 550 32.37 -2.17 -27.23
C HIS A 550 30.99 -2.15 -27.88
N ASP A 551 30.32 -3.29 -27.86
CA ASP A 551 28.94 -3.42 -28.32
C ASP A 551 27.98 -3.07 -27.19
N VAL A 552 26.97 -2.24 -27.46
CA VAL A 552 26.02 -1.78 -26.43
C VAL A 552 24.59 -2.20 -26.77
N MET A 553 23.92 -2.79 -25.79
CA MET A 553 22.47 -3.00 -25.76
C MET A 553 21.89 -2.15 -24.62
N ALA A 554 21.21 -1.05 -24.97
CA ALA A 554 20.50 -0.21 -24.01
C ALA A 554 19.02 -0.62 -23.96
N VAL A 555 18.47 -0.87 -22.78
CA VAL A 555 17.13 -1.47 -22.61
C VAL A 555 16.24 -0.66 -21.67
N ASP A 556 14.99 -0.45 -22.07
CA ASP A 556 13.91 -0.06 -21.16
C ASP A 556 13.44 -1.32 -20.43
N LEU A 557 13.87 -1.50 -19.18
CA LEU A 557 13.31 -2.53 -18.30
C LEU A 557 11.81 -2.27 -18.08
N ARG A 558 11.04 -3.29 -17.69
CA ARG A 558 9.60 -3.11 -17.51
C ARG A 558 9.30 -2.00 -16.49
N GLY A 559 8.38 -1.11 -16.86
CA GLY A 559 8.04 0.06 -16.05
C GLY A 559 9.12 1.14 -16.02
N THR A 560 10.02 1.20 -17.00
CA THR A 560 10.99 2.29 -17.23
C THR A 560 10.90 2.78 -18.68
N GLY A 561 11.47 3.96 -18.97
CA GLY A 561 11.49 4.53 -20.33
C GLY A 561 10.10 4.57 -20.98
N GLU A 562 9.98 3.98 -22.18
CA GLU A 562 8.70 3.95 -22.93
C GLU A 562 7.58 3.17 -22.24
N THR A 563 7.91 2.31 -21.28
CA THR A 563 6.95 1.46 -20.55
C THR A 563 6.58 2.00 -19.18
N LEU A 564 7.16 3.14 -18.76
CA LEU A 564 6.84 3.79 -17.50
C LEU A 564 5.41 4.35 -17.53
N GLN A 565 4.62 4.01 -16.52
CA GLN A 565 3.31 4.60 -16.36
C GLN A 565 3.43 6.05 -15.88
N LYS A 566 2.86 6.97 -16.66
CA LYS A 566 2.84 8.42 -16.35
C LYS A 566 1.56 8.88 -15.66
N ASN A 567 0.54 8.02 -15.59
CA ASN A 567 -0.77 8.35 -15.01
C ASN A 567 -1.00 7.62 -13.69
N GLY A 568 -1.50 8.33 -12.67
CA GLY A 568 -2.47 7.72 -11.75
C GLY A 568 -2.03 7.31 -10.34
N PHE A 569 -0.82 7.61 -9.86
CA PHE A 569 -0.54 7.42 -8.42
C PHE A 569 -0.59 8.75 -7.65
N PHE A 570 -1.49 8.84 -6.66
CA PHE A 570 -1.73 10.05 -5.88
C PHE A 570 -0.46 10.58 -5.17
N TYR A 571 0.49 9.69 -4.85
CA TYR A 571 1.76 10.04 -4.19
C TYR A 571 2.98 9.93 -5.11
N ALA A 572 2.80 10.01 -6.44
CA ALA A 572 3.87 9.82 -7.42
C ALA A 572 5.11 10.69 -7.15
N ARG A 573 4.92 11.94 -6.69
CA ARG A 573 6.02 12.86 -6.38
C ARG A 573 6.99 12.28 -5.36
N ARG A 574 6.50 11.60 -4.33
CA ARG A 574 7.31 11.09 -3.20
C ARG A 574 7.70 9.64 -3.37
N PHE A 575 6.80 8.78 -3.85
CA PHE A 575 7.00 7.33 -3.84
C PHE A 575 7.23 6.72 -5.24
N GLY A 576 7.18 7.51 -6.31
CA GLY A 576 7.38 7.05 -7.68
C GLY A 576 6.06 6.95 -8.47
N SER A 577 6.10 7.22 -9.78
CA SER A 577 4.90 7.18 -10.65
C SER A 577 4.36 5.77 -10.89
N ASP A 578 5.18 4.77 -10.61
CA ASP A 578 4.90 3.33 -10.66
C ASP A 578 4.29 2.79 -9.36
N GLY A 579 3.93 3.63 -8.39
CA GLY A 579 3.45 3.16 -7.08
C GLY A 579 2.23 2.23 -7.12
N LEU A 580 1.22 2.50 -7.97
CA LEU A 580 0.07 1.61 -8.14
C LEU A 580 0.45 0.21 -8.62
N ASP A 581 1.37 0.22 -9.56
CA ASP A 581 1.92 -0.94 -10.25
C ASP A 581 2.73 -1.80 -9.27
N VAL A 582 3.56 -1.17 -8.45
CA VAL A 582 4.30 -1.81 -7.35
C VAL A 582 3.34 -2.40 -6.30
N ILE A 583 2.30 -1.66 -5.90
CA ILE A 583 1.30 -2.15 -4.93
C ILE A 583 0.55 -3.38 -5.48
N MET A 584 0.12 -3.35 -6.74
CA MET A 584 -0.53 -4.52 -7.37
C MET A 584 0.40 -5.73 -7.42
N ALA A 585 1.66 -5.54 -7.82
CA ALA A 585 2.65 -6.61 -7.82
C ALA A 585 2.84 -7.18 -6.41
N TYR A 586 2.93 -6.31 -5.40
CA TYR A 586 3.10 -6.70 -4.00
C TYR A 586 1.92 -7.51 -3.44
N LEU A 587 0.68 -7.11 -3.74
CA LEU A 587 -0.53 -7.87 -3.41
C LEU A 587 -0.57 -9.24 -4.11
N LEU A 588 0.05 -9.36 -5.29
CA LEU A 588 0.22 -10.60 -6.03
C LEU A 588 1.46 -11.41 -5.61
N GLY A 589 2.19 -10.96 -4.58
CA GLY A 589 3.37 -11.65 -4.04
C GLY A 589 4.62 -11.51 -4.92
N LYS A 590 4.64 -10.53 -5.82
CA LYS A 590 5.75 -10.22 -6.72
C LYS A 590 6.49 -8.98 -6.22
N SER A 591 7.76 -8.84 -6.61
CA SER A 591 8.54 -7.63 -6.41
C SER A 591 8.97 -7.03 -7.76
N TYR A 592 9.00 -5.70 -7.86
CA TYR A 592 9.53 -5.03 -9.07
C TYR A 592 11.01 -5.31 -9.25
N VAL A 593 11.76 -5.45 -8.15
CA VAL A 593 13.16 -5.89 -8.14
C VAL A 593 13.31 -7.23 -8.84
N GLY A 594 12.54 -8.24 -8.45
CA GLY A 594 12.63 -9.57 -9.07
C GLY A 594 12.21 -9.58 -10.53
N MET A 595 11.10 -8.90 -10.87
CA MET A 595 10.64 -8.83 -12.25
C MET A 595 11.64 -8.12 -13.18
N ARG A 596 12.29 -7.05 -12.72
CA ARG A 596 13.33 -6.34 -13.49
C ARG A 596 14.66 -7.09 -13.50
N ALA A 597 14.99 -7.83 -12.44
CA ALA A 597 16.15 -8.72 -12.45
C ALA A 597 15.99 -9.82 -13.52
N GLU A 598 14.78 -10.39 -13.69
CA GLU A 598 14.51 -11.31 -14.79
C GLU A 598 14.67 -10.66 -16.17
N ASP A 599 14.22 -9.42 -16.34
CA ASP A 599 14.44 -8.67 -17.59
C ASP A 599 15.94 -8.52 -17.89
N ILE A 600 16.75 -8.19 -16.88
CA ILE A 600 18.22 -8.10 -17.00
C ILE A 600 18.82 -9.47 -17.37
N LEU A 601 18.42 -10.55 -16.71
CA LEU A 601 18.92 -11.90 -16.98
C LEU A 601 18.62 -12.35 -18.42
N VAL A 602 17.43 -12.05 -18.92
CA VAL A 602 17.03 -12.40 -20.29
C VAL A 602 17.82 -11.58 -21.32
N CYS A 603 17.97 -10.28 -21.10
CA CYS A 603 18.78 -9.42 -21.97
C CYS A 603 20.27 -9.83 -21.95
N ALA A 604 20.82 -10.15 -20.78
CA ALA A 604 22.19 -10.66 -20.65
C ALA A 604 22.35 -12.00 -21.38
N GLN A 605 21.39 -12.92 -21.27
CA GLN A 605 21.43 -14.19 -21.99
C GLN A 605 21.40 -14.01 -23.50
N GLU A 606 20.55 -13.10 -24.02
CA GLU A 606 20.51 -12.79 -25.44
C GLU A 606 21.81 -12.15 -25.91
N LEU A 607 22.35 -11.22 -25.11
CA LEU A 607 23.63 -10.58 -25.39
C LEU A 607 24.81 -11.55 -25.26
N ASN A 608 24.71 -12.63 -24.48
CA ASN A 608 25.78 -13.63 -24.35
C ASN A 608 25.92 -14.57 -25.56
N ARG A 609 24.90 -14.66 -26.43
CA ARG A 609 24.91 -15.61 -27.56
C ARG A 609 25.84 -15.16 -28.68
N ARG A 610 26.91 -15.91 -28.95
CA ARG A 610 27.78 -15.68 -30.12
C ARG A 610 27.29 -16.41 -31.37
N ARG A 611 27.83 -15.99 -32.52
CA ARG A 611 27.57 -16.60 -33.85
C ARG A 611 28.08 -18.04 -33.96
N ASP A 612 29.09 -18.40 -33.18
CA ASP A 612 29.73 -19.73 -33.12
C ASP A 612 29.14 -20.64 -32.02
N GLY A 613 28.14 -20.15 -31.26
CA GLY A 613 27.52 -20.87 -30.14
C GLY A 613 28.27 -20.76 -28.81
N ALA A 614 29.42 -20.08 -28.75
CA ALA A 614 30.12 -19.83 -27.48
C ALA A 614 29.42 -18.76 -26.64
N MET A 615 29.44 -18.92 -25.31
CA MET A 615 28.89 -17.93 -24.38
C MET A 615 29.99 -16.96 -23.95
N GLN A 616 29.75 -15.66 -24.05
CA GLN A 616 30.64 -14.62 -23.52
C GLN A 616 29.88 -13.82 -22.45
N PRO A 617 30.32 -13.83 -21.18
CA PRO A 617 29.68 -13.02 -20.14
C PRO A 617 29.76 -11.52 -20.48
N VAL A 618 28.78 -10.76 -20.01
CA VAL A 618 28.60 -9.34 -20.35
C VAL A 618 29.02 -8.40 -19.24
N ARG A 619 29.38 -7.17 -19.60
CA ARG A 619 29.48 -6.07 -18.65
C ARG A 619 28.09 -5.45 -18.47
N LEU A 620 27.62 -5.33 -17.23
CA LEU A 620 26.36 -4.70 -16.88
C LEU A 620 26.62 -3.29 -16.32
N VAL A 621 25.98 -2.28 -16.91
CA VAL A 621 26.01 -0.88 -16.43
C VAL A 621 24.59 -0.47 -16.04
N ALA A 622 24.38 -0.14 -14.77
CA ALA A 622 23.07 0.17 -14.20
C ALA A 622 23.05 1.53 -13.47
N HIS A 623 22.01 2.33 -13.72
CA HIS A 623 21.88 3.69 -13.18
C HIS A 623 20.61 3.92 -12.37
N GLY A 624 20.74 4.56 -11.21
CA GLY A 624 19.64 4.96 -10.34
C GLY A 624 18.96 3.76 -9.69
N HIS A 625 17.63 3.78 -9.57
CA HIS A 625 16.91 2.72 -8.86
C HIS A 625 17.00 1.32 -9.52
N VAL A 626 17.42 1.20 -10.79
CA VAL A 626 17.64 -0.12 -11.43
C VAL A 626 18.97 -0.79 -11.04
N THR A 627 19.79 -0.13 -10.22
CA THR A 627 20.98 -0.76 -9.59
C THR A 627 20.61 -1.91 -8.67
N VAL A 628 19.48 -1.82 -7.95
CA VAL A 628 19.00 -2.89 -7.06
C VAL A 628 18.65 -4.17 -7.82
N PRO A 629 17.81 -4.17 -8.87
CA PRO A 629 17.59 -5.36 -9.69
C PRO A 629 18.85 -5.85 -10.41
N ALA A 630 19.78 -4.96 -10.78
CA ALA A 630 21.08 -5.36 -11.35
C ALA A 630 21.91 -6.20 -10.37
N LEU A 631 22.00 -5.76 -9.11
CA LEU A 631 22.63 -6.54 -8.03
C LEU A 631 21.96 -7.91 -7.85
N HIS A 632 20.63 -7.97 -7.88
CA HIS A 632 19.92 -9.24 -7.73
C HIS A 632 20.18 -10.18 -8.89
N ALA A 633 20.14 -9.69 -10.14
CA ALA A 633 20.44 -10.50 -11.33
C ALA A 633 21.88 -11.06 -11.27
N ALA A 634 22.86 -10.22 -10.97
CA ALA A 634 24.27 -10.63 -10.91
C ALA A 634 24.57 -11.56 -9.73
N ALA A 635 23.90 -11.40 -8.59
CA ALA A 635 24.11 -12.28 -7.44
C ALA A 635 23.54 -13.70 -7.66
N VAL A 636 22.44 -13.84 -8.42
CA VAL A 636 21.78 -15.15 -8.62
C VAL A 636 22.23 -15.89 -9.87
N GLU A 637 22.81 -15.20 -10.87
CA GLU A 637 23.43 -15.80 -12.07
C GLU A 637 24.78 -15.10 -12.40
N PRO A 638 25.78 -15.14 -11.49
CA PRO A 638 27.04 -14.40 -11.66
C PRO A 638 27.82 -14.79 -12.92
N GLN A 639 27.66 -16.04 -13.38
CA GLN A 639 28.32 -16.55 -14.58
C GLN A 639 27.91 -15.83 -15.88
N LEU A 640 26.84 -15.04 -15.87
CA LEU A 640 26.44 -14.23 -17.02
C LEU A 640 27.23 -12.92 -17.14
N PHE A 641 27.98 -12.52 -16.10
CA PHE A 641 28.58 -11.20 -16.01
C PHE A 641 30.10 -11.26 -15.85
N THR A 642 30.82 -10.35 -16.52
CA THR A 642 32.26 -10.10 -16.26
C THR A 642 32.45 -8.94 -15.28
N GLU A 643 31.59 -7.92 -15.38
CA GLU A 643 31.65 -6.70 -14.59
C GLU A 643 30.23 -6.15 -14.36
N VAL A 644 30.02 -5.57 -13.18
CA VAL A 644 28.80 -4.85 -12.79
C VAL A 644 29.20 -3.45 -12.32
N GLU A 645 28.73 -2.44 -13.04
CA GLU A 645 28.94 -1.02 -12.74
C GLU A 645 27.62 -0.39 -12.30
N LEU A 646 27.62 0.21 -11.12
CA LEU A 646 26.43 0.76 -10.48
C LEU A 646 26.61 2.27 -10.28
N HIS A 647 25.69 3.07 -10.80
CA HIS A 647 25.71 4.53 -10.68
C HIS A 647 24.49 5.03 -9.91
N GLY A 648 24.66 5.88 -8.90
CA GLY A 648 23.53 6.57 -8.27
C GLY A 648 22.58 5.65 -7.48
N GLY A 649 23.00 4.44 -7.13
CA GLY A 649 22.18 3.43 -6.46
C GLY A 649 22.20 3.54 -4.93
N LEU A 650 21.17 2.97 -4.29
CA LEU A 650 21.11 2.81 -2.84
C LEU A 650 22.32 2.00 -2.34
N VAL A 651 22.97 2.47 -1.28
CA VAL A 651 24.10 1.75 -0.66
C VAL A 651 23.66 0.54 0.17
N SER A 652 22.53 0.64 0.88
CA SER A 652 22.04 -0.35 1.83
C SER A 652 20.56 -0.11 2.13
N TRP A 653 19.79 -1.18 2.26
CA TRP A 653 18.43 -1.13 2.76
C TRP A 653 18.38 -0.92 4.27
N ALA A 654 19.34 -1.42 5.04
CA ALA A 654 19.43 -1.14 6.47
C ALA A 654 19.56 0.37 6.74
N LYS A 655 20.41 1.07 5.96
CA LYS A 655 20.52 2.55 6.03
C LYS A 655 19.23 3.27 5.66
N LEU A 656 18.43 2.72 4.75
CA LEU A 656 17.11 3.28 4.44
C LEU A 656 16.15 3.20 5.65
N ILE A 657 16.21 2.13 6.45
CA ILE A 657 15.43 2.03 7.69
C ILE A 657 15.89 3.08 8.70
N GLU A 658 17.20 3.15 8.95
CA GLU A 658 17.79 4.10 9.92
C GLU A 658 17.48 5.57 9.58
N GLN A 659 17.41 5.90 8.29
CA GLN A 659 17.10 7.26 7.81
C GLN A 659 15.63 7.64 7.97
N ARG A 660 14.73 6.69 8.24
CA ARG A 660 13.27 6.85 8.49
C ARG A 660 12.46 7.35 7.30
N VAL A 661 13.03 8.19 6.44
CA VAL A 661 12.36 8.93 5.39
C VAL A 661 13.06 8.68 4.05
N SER A 662 12.31 8.28 3.03
CA SER A 662 12.86 7.89 1.72
C SER A 662 12.13 8.53 0.54
N TYR A 663 12.83 8.68 -0.59
CA TYR A 663 12.34 9.29 -1.83
C TYR A 663 12.39 8.28 -2.98
N ARG A 664 11.23 8.02 -3.59
CA ARG A 664 11.02 7.10 -4.73
C ARG A 664 11.57 5.69 -4.52
N GLN A 665 11.61 5.22 -3.28
CA GLN A 665 12.16 3.90 -2.97
C GLN A 665 11.14 2.76 -3.03
N LEU A 666 9.83 3.03 -3.13
CA LEU A 666 8.78 1.98 -3.11
C LEU A 666 9.08 0.83 -4.09
N VAL A 667 9.64 1.13 -5.26
CA VAL A 667 10.01 0.18 -6.32
C VAL A 667 11.18 -0.76 -5.97
N ASN A 668 12.00 -0.42 -4.99
CA ASN A 668 13.26 -1.10 -4.66
C ASN A 668 13.15 -2.13 -3.54
N HIS A 669 11.94 -2.53 -3.16
CA HIS A 669 11.75 -3.43 -2.03
C HIS A 669 11.52 -4.88 -2.43
N VAL A 670 12.06 -5.78 -1.60
CA VAL A 670 11.76 -7.21 -1.58
C VAL A 670 11.27 -7.55 -0.18
N HIS A 671 10.06 -8.13 -0.08
CA HIS A 671 9.43 -8.38 1.22
C HIS A 671 10.29 -9.31 2.09
N GLY A 672 10.63 -8.87 3.31
CA GLY A 672 11.41 -9.65 4.27
C GLY A 672 12.88 -9.86 3.92
N ALA A 673 13.42 -9.12 2.95
CA ALA A 673 14.81 -9.32 2.51
C ALA A 673 15.83 -9.13 3.65
N LEU A 674 15.63 -8.14 4.54
CA LEU A 674 16.59 -7.82 5.60
C LEU A 674 16.74 -8.92 6.67
N ALA A 675 15.82 -9.89 6.71
CA ALA A 675 15.98 -11.11 7.51
C ALA A 675 17.05 -12.06 6.97
N HIS A 676 17.48 -11.88 5.71
CA HIS A 676 18.30 -12.82 4.98
C HIS A 676 19.51 -12.19 4.30
N TYR A 677 19.39 -10.96 3.77
CA TYR A 677 20.48 -10.25 3.11
C TYR A 677 20.19 -8.75 3.01
N ASP A 678 21.25 -7.96 2.81
CA ASP A 678 21.21 -6.56 2.41
C ASP A 678 21.95 -6.36 1.07
N LEU A 679 21.89 -5.17 0.47
CA LEU A 679 22.58 -4.83 -0.79
C LEU A 679 24.10 -5.02 -0.73
N PRO A 680 24.81 -4.68 0.37
CA PRO A 680 26.24 -4.99 0.49
C PRO A 680 26.55 -6.49 0.45
N ASP A 681 25.66 -7.34 0.96
CA ASP A 681 25.83 -8.80 0.90
C ASP A 681 25.78 -9.30 -0.55
N LEU A 682 24.90 -8.73 -1.39
CA LEU A 682 24.87 -9.02 -2.83
C LEU A 682 26.17 -8.61 -3.51
N VAL A 683 26.69 -7.42 -3.21
CA VAL A 683 27.99 -6.95 -3.75
C VAL A 683 29.12 -7.90 -3.37
N ALA A 684 29.17 -8.33 -2.11
CA ALA A 684 30.18 -9.27 -1.62
C ALA A 684 30.08 -10.62 -2.33
N ALA A 685 28.86 -11.16 -2.50
CA ALA A 685 28.61 -12.41 -3.19
C ALA A 685 29.02 -12.37 -4.67
N ILE A 686 28.71 -11.28 -5.38
CA ILE A 686 29.10 -11.07 -6.78
C ILE A 686 30.63 -11.05 -6.92
N ARG A 687 31.33 -10.33 -6.03
CA ARG A 687 32.80 -10.28 -6.01
C ARG A 687 33.41 -11.64 -5.70
N ALA A 688 32.84 -12.39 -4.75
CA ALA A 688 33.29 -13.74 -4.40
C ALA A 688 33.14 -14.72 -5.58
N ALA A 689 32.18 -14.49 -6.47
CA ALA A 689 32.01 -15.26 -7.71
C ALA A 689 32.98 -14.84 -8.84
N GLY A 690 33.91 -13.92 -8.59
CA GLY A 690 34.92 -13.47 -9.55
C GLY A 690 34.46 -12.37 -10.51
N VAL A 691 33.28 -11.77 -10.28
CA VAL A 691 32.76 -10.68 -11.10
C VAL A 691 33.24 -9.34 -10.53
N LYS A 692 33.78 -8.46 -11.37
CA LYS A 692 34.22 -7.13 -10.95
C LYS A 692 33.00 -6.26 -10.60
N VAL A 693 33.00 -5.59 -9.45
CA VAL A 693 31.90 -4.67 -9.06
C VAL A 693 32.45 -3.29 -8.74
N THR A 694 31.98 -2.30 -9.50
CA THR A 694 32.35 -0.88 -9.37
C THR A 694 31.10 -0.06 -9.02
N ILE A 695 31.21 0.84 -8.04
CA ILE A 695 30.09 1.67 -7.56
C ILE A 695 30.51 3.14 -7.65
N HIS A 696 29.68 3.96 -8.31
CA HIS A 696 29.90 5.37 -8.57
C HIS A 696 28.74 6.21 -8.02
N GLY A 697 29.07 7.20 -7.17
CA GLY A 697 28.08 8.15 -6.64
C GLY A 697 26.91 7.45 -5.96
N ALA A 698 27.19 6.51 -5.04
CA ALA A 698 26.14 5.86 -4.26
C ALA A 698 25.28 6.93 -3.55
N THR A 699 23.98 6.64 -3.41
CA THR A 699 23.03 7.57 -2.81
C THR A 699 22.42 7.01 -1.53
N ASP A 700 21.96 7.93 -0.70
CA ASP A 700 21.14 7.63 0.46
C ASP A 700 19.66 7.42 0.08
N ALA A 701 18.78 7.18 1.06
CA ALA A 701 17.36 6.94 0.79
C ALA A 701 16.61 8.16 0.25
N LEU A 702 17.18 9.38 0.37
CA LEU A 702 16.64 10.61 -0.21
C LEU A 702 17.17 10.87 -1.64
N GLY A 703 18.06 10.02 -2.14
CA GLY A 703 18.72 10.18 -3.44
C GLY A 703 19.87 11.20 -3.40
N GLN A 704 20.36 11.58 -2.22
CA GLN A 704 21.53 12.45 -2.08
C GLN A 704 22.82 11.63 -2.19
N PRO A 705 23.86 12.14 -2.86
CA PRO A 705 25.16 11.47 -2.92
C PRO A 705 25.77 11.28 -1.52
N LEU A 706 26.37 10.11 -1.29
CA LEU A 706 27.11 9.75 -0.07
C LEU A 706 28.60 10.09 -0.13
#